data_AF-A0A8S2E9D1-F1
#
_entry.id   AF-A0A8S2E9D1-F1
#
_cell.length_a   1.000
_cell.length_b   1.000
_cell.length_c   1.000
_cell.angle_alpha   90.00
_cell.angle_beta   90.00
_cell.angle_gamma   90.00
#
_symmetry.space_group_name_H-M   'P 1'
#
loop_
_entity.id
_entity.type
_entity.pdbx_description
1 polymer ?
#
loop_
_entity_poly.entity_id
_entity_poly.type
_entity_poly.pdbx_seq_one_letter_code
_entity_poly.pdbx_strand_id
1 'polypeptide(L)'
;MVLMWSVENVCSWLKRIGLEKYCGEFRAHTDHESSPYIDLKQLLESNNSAYLQTIQEDLFDSDEKNLLSTWFDVVHVPDAKNTSLLDPSFNIIVSEPLDAKRMLSIINGQQTITPYIIDSLKRYHALCDIQDVFPTCLDLSNNTKKLELFINSITKRILLIIAIECMSNESQYFLGNFIRKNDLPIPLSYYIWNEKHQAPLYKINFNCLTEILCLTDDRLIIQLGSKNCIGLGKTSLLPYIFNDKRKESLSNDGNMKFRSSCIDVLFSNSQNKSYVIFDVHGTINNEYNSDLIRSIQLYASCQIIYVAEDDLPLTNNDDFVRLIMNYSLETSKIPTIIVIFDQNYDNESSSSKLINQFQNYYANEAQWSHIYWTTAPIFNSSLANQNLNTFKIKRRANRLIPTFRNIFIDGEQYIEQQPLFHSCFSIQTTYLRTKENRQQSRLSLKYEIENELKHLFERLSDKTENLSIVTPLSYLRAQINTIKKKLGEDIETTLGSKLGLELKELENKRKTHSVFTPYTEFIINLINNKTYIELLITEIYLEKWRSLYVPNLKLEKEKKKQLIYEHDKNIKRLEDQIDSQNKTGKKSDYEQTLKYSNQLRNEAINLKNDMEKLDLKLHNVDLTIGLFVDELFELYDYYFDEQPTMLDKYQNMFEHLADRISQLVYKGFAIHILRGRPLYSQSRLIENTIKKLRVSGRLAVLTVIGEQSSAKSSLLNTLFGCNFRVSSGRCTIGVYLGNI
;
A
#
# COMPACT_ATOMS: atom_id res chain seq x y z
N MET A 1 -9.34 31.16 23.94
CA MET A 1 -10.49 30.82 24.80
C MET A 1 -11.74 30.85 23.95
N VAL A 2 -12.08 29.73 23.33
CA VAL A 2 -13.37 29.53 22.66
C VAL A 2 -14.27 28.87 23.70
N LEU A 3 -15.29 29.59 24.18
CA LEU A 3 -16.25 29.04 25.14
C LEU A 3 -17.15 28.03 24.41
N MET A 4 -16.80 26.74 24.47
CA MET A 4 -17.73 25.66 24.14
C MET A 4 -18.84 25.66 25.20
N TRP A 5 -20.05 26.07 24.81
CA TRP A 5 -21.21 25.88 25.66
C TRP A 5 -21.64 24.41 25.56
N SER A 6 -21.82 23.72 26.69
CA SER A 6 -22.42 22.39 26.70
C SER A 6 -23.85 22.44 26.15
N VAL A 7 -24.33 21.34 25.55
CA VAL A 7 -25.70 21.19 25.02
C VAL A 7 -26.74 21.56 26.08
N GLU A 8 -26.45 21.26 27.35
CA GLU A 8 -27.30 21.61 28.49
C GLU A 8 -27.38 23.12 28.72
N ASN A 9 -26.29 23.87 28.52
CA ASN A 9 -26.27 25.33 28.67
C ASN A 9 -27.06 26.02 27.54
N VAL A 10 -26.99 25.50 26.31
CA VAL A 10 -27.78 26.01 25.17
C VAL A 10 -29.27 25.68 25.34
N CYS A 11 -29.61 24.46 25.79
CA CYS A 11 -31.00 24.10 26.07
C CYS A 11 -31.59 24.93 27.22
N SER A 12 -30.81 25.22 28.25
CA SER A 12 -31.20 26.10 29.36
C SER A 12 -31.43 27.54 28.88
N TRP A 13 -30.61 28.04 27.97
CA TRP A 13 -30.78 29.36 27.35
C TRP A 13 -32.00 29.43 26.43
N LEU A 14 -32.20 28.43 25.56
CA LEU A 14 -33.38 28.32 24.68
C LEU A 14 -34.69 28.25 25.49
N LYS A 15 -34.66 27.56 26.65
CA LYS A 15 -35.79 27.52 27.57
C LYS A 15 -36.10 28.88 28.19
N ARG A 16 -35.07 29.68 28.52
CA ARG A 16 -35.25 31.04 29.05
C ARG A 16 -35.84 32.03 28.05
N ILE A 17 -35.67 31.78 26.75
CA ILE A 17 -36.21 32.64 25.68
C ILE A 17 -37.47 32.08 25.01
N GLY A 18 -38.08 31.03 25.59
CA GLY A 18 -39.37 30.49 25.13
C GLY A 18 -39.29 29.62 23.87
N LEU A 19 -38.11 29.13 23.51
CA LEU A 19 -37.84 28.33 22.31
C LEU A 19 -37.55 26.85 22.64
N GLU A 20 -38.09 26.35 23.74
CA GLU A 20 -37.78 25.00 24.28
C GLU A 20 -38.12 23.84 23.34
N LYS A 21 -39.07 24.04 22.40
CA LYS A 21 -39.40 23.04 21.36
C LYS A 21 -38.21 22.71 20.45
N TYR A 22 -37.27 23.63 20.30
CA TYR A 22 -36.06 23.45 19.48
C TYR A 22 -34.94 22.71 20.24
N CYS A 23 -35.08 22.44 21.54
CA CYS A 23 -34.12 21.61 22.27
C CYS A 23 -34.09 20.16 21.73
N GLY A 24 -35.23 19.65 21.25
CA GLY A 24 -35.31 18.34 20.59
C GLY A 24 -34.57 18.32 19.25
N GLU A 25 -34.75 19.36 18.43
CA GLU A 25 -34.03 19.52 17.16
C GLU A 25 -32.54 19.78 17.36
N PHE A 26 -32.14 20.54 18.39
CA PHE A 26 -30.73 20.77 18.70
C PHE A 26 -30.03 19.49 19.20
N ARG A 27 -30.72 18.68 20.02
CA ARG A 27 -30.23 17.35 20.42
C ARG A 27 -30.13 16.40 19.23
N ALA A 28 -31.10 16.43 18.32
CA ALA A 28 -31.07 15.65 17.08
C ALA A 28 -29.98 16.12 16.10
N HIS A 29 -29.68 17.43 16.08
CA HIS A 29 -28.60 18.00 15.26
C HIS A 29 -27.20 17.75 15.84
N THR A 30 -27.06 17.52 17.15
CA THR A 30 -25.78 17.08 17.73
C THR A 30 -25.48 15.59 17.50
N ASP A 31 -26.50 14.77 17.19
CA ASP A 31 -26.32 13.34 16.82
C ASP A 31 -26.26 13.11 15.30
N HIS A 32 -26.59 14.12 14.50
CA HIS A 32 -26.43 14.12 13.05
C HIS A 32 -25.77 15.41 12.60
N GLU A 33 -24.45 15.51 12.81
CA GLU A 33 -23.62 16.29 11.90
C GLU A 33 -23.72 15.64 10.52
N SER A 34 -24.52 16.23 9.63
CA SER A 34 -24.34 16.12 8.19
C SER A 34 -23.04 16.85 7.82
N SER A 35 -21.93 16.28 8.27
CA SER A 35 -20.61 16.47 7.73
C SER A 35 -20.49 15.55 6.51
N PRO A 36 -19.98 15.98 5.35
CA PRO A 36 -19.73 15.07 4.23
C PRO A 36 -18.62 14.04 4.52
N TYR A 37 -18.08 14.04 5.74
CA TYR A 37 -17.01 13.19 6.23
C TYR A 37 -17.63 12.05 7.04
N ILE A 38 -17.36 10.80 6.64
CA ILE A 38 -17.73 9.62 7.41
C ILE A 38 -16.60 9.35 8.40
N ASP A 39 -16.93 9.26 9.70
CA ASP A 39 -15.95 8.89 10.72
C ASP A 39 -15.41 7.48 10.43
N LEU A 40 -14.12 7.42 10.08
CA LEU A 40 -13.36 6.19 9.85
C LEU A 40 -13.51 5.21 11.02
N LYS A 41 -13.58 5.71 12.25
CA LYS A 41 -13.73 4.88 13.43
C LYS A 41 -15.08 4.17 13.43
N GLN A 42 -16.18 4.87 13.16
CA GLN A 42 -17.49 4.25 12.97
C GLN A 42 -17.48 3.25 11.82
N LEU A 43 -16.83 3.57 10.69
CA LEU A 43 -16.73 2.66 9.55
C LEU A 43 -15.97 1.39 9.96
N LEU A 44 -14.82 1.51 10.62
CA LEU A 44 -14.01 0.38 11.08
C LEU A 44 -14.69 -0.46 12.18
N GLU A 45 -15.36 0.21 13.13
CA GLU A 45 -16.08 -0.44 14.24
C GLU A 45 -17.38 -1.12 13.75
N SER A 46 -18.05 -0.56 12.74
CA SER A 46 -19.20 -1.20 12.08
C SER A 46 -18.81 -2.29 11.06
N ASN A 47 -17.56 -2.31 10.58
CA ASN A 47 -17.06 -3.19 9.51
C ASN A 47 -16.29 -4.44 9.97
N ASN A 48 -16.22 -4.76 11.26
CA ASN A 48 -15.53 -5.98 11.69
C ASN A 48 -16.24 -7.29 11.25
N SER A 49 -17.44 -7.21 10.68
CA SER A 49 -18.11 -8.34 10.04
C SER A 49 -17.88 -8.33 8.54
N ALA A 50 -17.15 -9.32 8.03
CA ALA A 50 -17.23 -9.67 6.62
C ALA A 50 -18.70 -9.78 6.18
N TYR A 51 -19.06 -9.21 5.03
CA TYR A 51 -20.44 -9.27 4.56
C TYR A 51 -20.69 -10.64 3.97
N LEU A 52 -21.61 -11.37 4.60
CA LEU A 52 -21.98 -12.73 4.24
C LEU A 52 -23.35 -12.70 3.57
N GLN A 53 -23.47 -13.37 2.43
CA GLN A 53 -24.74 -13.65 1.76
C GLN A 53 -24.90 -15.16 1.62
N THR A 54 -25.95 -15.72 2.22
CA THR A 54 -26.32 -17.12 2.03
C THR A 54 -26.86 -17.30 0.62
N ILE A 55 -26.27 -18.23 -0.14
CA ILE A 55 -26.69 -18.54 -1.51
C ILE A 55 -27.69 -19.69 -1.48
N GLN A 56 -28.61 -19.73 -2.46
CA GLN A 56 -29.56 -20.83 -2.64
C GLN A 56 -28.81 -22.16 -2.86
N GLU A 57 -29.37 -23.27 -2.34
CA GLU A 57 -28.73 -24.59 -2.35
C GLU A 57 -28.38 -25.13 -3.74
N ASP A 58 -28.96 -24.58 -4.82
CA ASP A 58 -28.93 -25.13 -6.19
C ASP A 58 -27.72 -24.70 -7.03
N LEU A 59 -26.82 -23.84 -6.52
CA LEU A 59 -25.68 -23.34 -7.32
C LEU A 59 -24.50 -24.32 -7.43
N PHE A 60 -24.36 -25.23 -6.46
CA PHE A 60 -23.25 -26.18 -6.34
C PHE A 60 -23.78 -27.61 -6.20
N ASP A 61 -23.14 -28.56 -6.89
CA ASP A 61 -23.49 -29.98 -6.77
C ASP A 61 -22.93 -30.62 -5.49
N SER A 62 -23.29 -31.87 -5.22
CA SER A 62 -22.87 -32.57 -4.00
C SER A 62 -21.36 -32.76 -3.91
N ASP A 63 -20.69 -33.00 -5.03
CA ASP A 63 -19.25 -33.24 -5.06
C ASP A 63 -18.48 -31.93 -4.81
N GLU A 64 -18.99 -30.82 -5.34
CA GLU A 64 -18.49 -29.48 -5.08
C GLU A 64 -18.69 -29.06 -3.61
N LYS A 65 -19.88 -29.28 -3.04
CA LYS A 65 -20.13 -29.00 -1.62
C LYS A 65 -19.16 -29.81 -0.74
N ASN A 66 -18.98 -31.09 -1.03
CA ASN A 66 -18.04 -31.96 -0.33
C ASN A 66 -16.59 -31.48 -0.47
N LEU A 67 -16.19 -30.99 -1.64
CA LEU A 67 -14.84 -30.48 -1.86
C LEU A 67 -14.58 -29.21 -1.03
N LEU A 68 -15.51 -28.26 -1.06
CA LEU A 68 -15.42 -27.02 -0.30
C LEU A 68 -15.44 -27.29 1.21
N SER A 69 -16.31 -28.18 1.69
CA SER A 69 -16.31 -28.57 3.10
C SER A 69 -14.98 -29.22 3.51
N THR A 70 -14.45 -30.12 2.67
CA THR A 70 -13.18 -30.81 2.93
C THR A 70 -12.02 -29.81 3.04
N TRP A 71 -11.96 -28.74 2.23
CA TRP A 71 -10.93 -27.71 2.38
C TRP A 71 -10.93 -27.06 3.76
N PHE A 72 -12.11 -26.74 4.30
CA PHE A 72 -12.22 -26.06 5.59
C PHE A 72 -12.01 -27.02 6.78
N ASP A 73 -12.45 -28.28 6.65
CA ASP A 73 -12.23 -29.32 7.66
C ASP A 73 -10.75 -29.70 7.77
N VAL A 74 -10.11 -29.95 6.62
CA VAL A 74 -8.73 -30.46 6.56
C VAL A 74 -7.72 -29.40 6.98
N VAL A 75 -7.97 -28.14 6.62
CA VAL A 75 -6.98 -27.08 6.83
C VAL A 75 -7.15 -26.37 8.19
N HIS A 76 -8.13 -26.80 8.99
CA HIS A 76 -8.46 -26.22 10.30
C HIS A 76 -8.47 -24.69 10.25
N VAL A 77 -9.55 -24.12 9.70
CA VAL A 77 -9.81 -22.68 9.82
C VAL A 77 -10.35 -22.43 11.24
N PRO A 78 -9.57 -21.83 12.15
CA PRO A 78 -10.07 -21.54 13.50
C PRO A 78 -11.21 -20.52 13.40
N ASP A 79 -12.17 -20.58 14.32
CA ASP A 79 -13.12 -19.47 14.49
C ASP A 79 -12.32 -18.18 14.65
N ALA A 80 -12.50 -17.26 13.69
CA ALA A 80 -11.80 -15.97 13.66
C ALA A 80 -12.04 -15.25 15.00
N LYS A 81 -11.00 -15.15 15.82
CA LYS A 81 -11.07 -14.39 17.06
C LYS A 81 -10.72 -12.93 16.74
N ASN A 82 -11.61 -12.02 17.09
CA ASN A 82 -11.34 -10.58 17.06
C ASN A 82 -10.30 -10.25 18.15
N THR A 83 -9.01 -10.46 17.85
CA THR A 83 -7.90 -9.99 18.69
C THR A 83 -7.34 -8.70 18.11
N SER A 84 -7.14 -7.69 18.95
CA SER A 84 -6.52 -6.40 18.56
C SER A 84 -4.99 -6.47 18.45
N LEU A 85 -4.44 -7.68 18.35
CA LEU A 85 -3.02 -7.95 18.21
C LEU A 85 -2.81 -8.76 16.93
N LEU A 86 -1.66 -8.57 16.29
CA LEU A 86 -1.25 -9.40 15.18
C LEU A 86 -1.22 -10.87 15.58
N ASP A 87 -1.68 -11.72 14.65
CA ASP A 87 -1.65 -13.16 14.85
C ASP A 87 -0.21 -13.63 15.03
N PRO A 88 0.06 -14.57 15.96
CA PRO A 88 1.40 -15.12 16.16
C PRO A 88 2.04 -15.62 14.86
N SER A 89 1.24 -16.17 13.95
CA SER A 89 1.66 -16.64 12.63
C SER A 89 2.35 -15.56 11.78
N PHE A 90 2.03 -14.28 11.97
CA PHE A 90 2.70 -13.18 11.27
C PHE A 90 4.13 -12.95 11.74
N ASN A 91 4.50 -13.43 12.92
CA ASN A 91 5.84 -13.26 13.50
C ASN A 91 6.63 -14.58 13.53
N ILE A 92 6.10 -15.63 12.89
CA ILE A 92 6.82 -16.90 12.77
C ILE A 92 7.68 -16.85 11.51
N ILE A 93 8.93 -17.30 11.67
CA ILE A 93 9.80 -17.74 10.58
C ILE A 93 9.84 -19.25 10.65
N VAL A 94 9.45 -19.92 9.57
CA VAL A 94 9.42 -21.38 9.54
C VAL A 94 10.85 -21.91 9.32
N SER A 95 11.40 -22.58 10.33
CA SER A 95 12.80 -23.06 10.32
C SER A 95 13.03 -24.28 9.42
N GLU A 96 12.01 -25.12 9.25
CA GLU A 96 12.07 -26.33 8.45
C GLU A 96 10.99 -26.26 7.36
N PRO A 97 11.33 -26.49 6.07
CA PRO A 97 10.37 -26.33 4.97
C PRO A 97 9.19 -27.31 5.08
N LEU A 98 8.09 -26.99 4.39
CA LEU A 98 6.98 -27.92 4.24
C LEU A 98 7.45 -29.13 3.42
N ASP A 99 7.37 -30.32 4.02
CA ASP A 99 7.65 -31.58 3.34
C ASP A 99 6.38 -32.42 3.22
N ALA A 100 6.45 -33.52 2.47
CA ALA A 100 5.27 -34.34 2.19
C ALA A 100 4.69 -35.00 3.45
N LYS A 101 5.52 -35.32 4.46
CA LYS A 101 5.05 -35.90 5.73
C LYS A 101 4.25 -34.89 6.55
N ARG A 102 4.74 -33.66 6.62
CA ARG A 102 4.06 -32.55 7.30
C ARG A 102 2.78 -32.17 6.58
N MET A 103 2.81 -32.11 5.26
CA MET A 103 1.59 -31.89 4.48
C MET A 103 0.55 -33.00 4.73
N LEU A 104 0.96 -34.27 4.83
CA LEU A 104 0.04 -35.34 5.26
C LEU A 104 -0.48 -35.14 6.69
N SER A 105 0.34 -34.65 7.61
CA SER A 105 -0.10 -34.33 8.98
C SER A 105 -1.11 -33.18 9.01
N ILE A 106 -0.91 -32.15 8.18
CA ILE A 106 -1.88 -31.07 7.95
C ILE A 106 -3.16 -31.66 7.39
N ILE A 107 -3.06 -32.53 6.38
CA ILE A 107 -4.24 -33.13 5.75
C ILE A 107 -5.06 -33.96 6.75
N ASN A 108 -4.40 -34.57 7.73
CA ASN A 108 -5.03 -35.33 8.80
C ASN A 108 -5.48 -34.46 9.99
N GLY A 109 -5.46 -33.13 9.88
CA GLY A 109 -5.88 -32.19 10.93
C GLY A 109 -4.93 -32.08 12.12
N GLN A 110 -3.69 -32.58 12.02
CA GLN A 110 -2.74 -32.57 13.13
C GLN A 110 -1.94 -31.25 13.23
N GLN A 111 -1.85 -30.51 12.14
CA GLN A 111 -1.10 -29.25 12.03
C GLN A 111 -1.85 -28.27 11.11
N THR A 112 -1.51 -26.98 11.19
CA THR A 112 -2.07 -25.95 10.30
C THR A 112 -1.10 -25.59 9.17
N ILE A 113 -1.63 -25.30 7.99
CA ILE A 113 -0.81 -24.86 6.84
C ILE A 113 -0.46 -23.37 6.91
N THR A 114 -1.22 -22.58 7.68
CA THR A 114 -1.14 -21.11 7.72
C THR A 114 0.28 -20.58 7.94
N PRO A 115 1.09 -21.09 8.89
CA PRO A 115 2.46 -20.59 9.08
C PRO A 115 3.33 -20.74 7.83
N TYR A 116 3.17 -21.83 7.07
CA TYR A 116 3.91 -22.07 5.84
C TYR A 116 3.46 -21.13 4.71
N ILE A 117 2.16 -20.86 4.60
CA ILE A 117 1.62 -19.90 3.62
C ILE A 117 2.17 -18.50 3.91
N ILE A 118 2.10 -18.04 5.16
CA ILE A 118 2.55 -16.70 5.54
C ILE A 118 4.07 -16.57 5.34
N ASP A 119 4.85 -17.55 5.76
CA ASP A 119 6.29 -17.54 5.57
C ASP A 119 6.68 -17.59 4.08
N SER A 120 5.96 -18.36 3.25
CA SER A 120 6.12 -18.35 1.79
C SER A 120 5.77 -16.99 1.17
N LEU A 121 4.72 -16.32 1.64
CA LEU A 121 4.32 -14.97 1.19
C LEU A 121 5.29 -13.87 1.64
N LYS A 122 5.96 -14.02 2.78
CA LYS A 122 7.06 -13.12 3.17
C LYS A 122 8.23 -13.22 2.18
N ARG A 123 8.47 -14.42 1.63
CA ARG A 123 9.48 -14.73 0.62
C ARG A 123 8.98 -14.43 -0.80
N TYR A 124 9.88 -14.36 -1.78
CA TYR A 124 9.55 -14.03 -3.17
C TYR A 124 9.27 -15.30 -4.03
N HIS A 125 8.42 -16.21 -3.53
CA HIS A 125 8.16 -17.51 -4.15
C HIS A 125 6.69 -17.75 -4.56
N ALA A 126 5.80 -16.78 -4.35
CA ALA A 126 4.40 -16.81 -4.83
C ALA A 126 3.68 -18.16 -4.60
N LEU A 127 3.91 -18.78 -3.42
CA LEU A 127 3.34 -20.07 -2.97
C LEU A 127 3.76 -21.32 -3.77
N CYS A 128 4.73 -21.22 -4.68
CA CYS A 128 5.14 -22.36 -5.50
C CYS A 128 5.80 -23.46 -4.64
N ASP A 129 6.55 -23.06 -3.61
CA ASP A 129 7.21 -23.98 -2.68
C ASP A 129 6.24 -24.89 -1.92
N ILE A 130 4.99 -24.46 -1.71
CA ILE A 130 3.92 -25.28 -1.12
C ILE A 130 3.36 -26.26 -2.16
N GLN A 131 3.11 -25.77 -3.38
CA GLN A 131 2.53 -26.58 -4.45
C GLN A 131 3.47 -27.71 -4.91
N ASP A 132 4.78 -27.48 -4.88
CA ASP A 132 5.81 -28.45 -5.25
C ASP A 132 5.82 -29.70 -4.34
N VAL A 133 5.22 -29.62 -3.15
CA VAL A 133 5.13 -30.74 -2.19
C VAL A 133 4.03 -31.73 -2.58
N PHE A 134 2.99 -31.29 -3.28
CA PHE A 134 1.78 -32.05 -3.56
C PHE A 134 2.00 -33.38 -4.31
N PRO A 135 2.84 -33.46 -5.36
CA PRO A 135 3.10 -34.74 -6.04
C PRO A 135 3.69 -35.79 -5.09
N THR A 136 4.64 -35.39 -4.25
CA THR A 136 5.29 -36.30 -3.28
C THR A 136 4.32 -36.77 -2.19
N CYS A 137 3.32 -35.96 -1.83
CA CYS A 137 2.27 -36.39 -0.91
C CYS A 137 1.41 -37.52 -1.46
N LEU A 138 1.08 -37.45 -2.76
CA LEU A 138 0.26 -38.48 -3.42
C LEU A 138 1.00 -39.83 -3.43
N ASP A 139 2.29 -39.81 -3.75
CA ASP A 139 3.15 -41.00 -3.77
C ASP A 139 3.26 -41.69 -2.39
N LEU A 140 3.21 -40.92 -1.30
CA LEU A 140 3.33 -41.45 0.06
C LEU A 140 2.01 -41.94 0.66
N SER A 141 0.87 -41.67 0.02
CA SER A 141 -0.44 -41.99 0.57
C SER A 141 -1.02 -43.28 -0.02
N ASN A 142 -1.48 -44.20 0.84
CA ASN A 142 -2.21 -45.40 0.40
C ASN A 142 -3.68 -45.14 0.07
N ASN A 143 -4.17 -43.90 0.23
CA ASN A 143 -5.59 -43.53 0.12
C ASN A 143 -5.80 -42.63 -1.12
N THR A 144 -5.87 -43.27 -2.29
CA THR A 144 -5.44 -42.65 -3.55
C THR A 144 -6.43 -41.64 -4.12
N LYS A 145 -7.73 -41.95 -4.26
CA LYS A 145 -8.64 -41.10 -5.04
C LYS A 145 -9.15 -39.84 -4.33
N LYS A 146 -9.56 -39.94 -3.06
CA LYS A 146 -10.11 -38.77 -2.33
C LYS A 146 -9.03 -37.74 -2.05
N LEU A 147 -7.82 -38.20 -1.71
CA LEU A 147 -6.67 -37.34 -1.51
C LEU A 147 -6.21 -36.69 -2.82
N GLU A 148 -6.18 -37.45 -3.92
CA GLU A 148 -5.86 -36.93 -5.25
C GLU A 148 -6.84 -35.85 -5.69
N LEU A 149 -8.14 -36.06 -5.55
CA LEU A 149 -9.16 -35.04 -5.82
C LEU A 149 -8.97 -33.78 -4.97
N PHE A 150 -8.68 -33.96 -3.68
CA PHE A 150 -8.44 -32.85 -2.76
C PHE A 150 -7.17 -32.07 -3.14
N ILE A 151 -6.02 -32.73 -3.29
CA ILE A 151 -4.73 -32.10 -3.60
C ILE A 151 -4.79 -31.40 -4.96
N ASN A 152 -5.33 -32.05 -5.99
CA ASN A 152 -5.44 -31.48 -7.34
C ASN A 152 -6.37 -30.26 -7.39
N SER A 153 -7.21 -30.09 -6.38
CA SER A 153 -8.10 -28.94 -6.29
C SER A 153 -7.50 -27.73 -5.58
N ILE A 154 -6.39 -27.89 -4.83
CA ILE A 154 -5.75 -26.79 -4.11
C ILE A 154 -4.99 -25.89 -5.08
N THR A 155 -5.42 -24.65 -5.16
CA THR A 155 -4.82 -23.60 -5.98
C THR A 155 -4.18 -22.54 -5.11
N LYS A 156 -3.30 -21.71 -5.68
CA LYS A 156 -2.76 -20.51 -5.00
C LYS A 156 -3.88 -19.65 -4.43
N ARG A 157 -4.97 -19.46 -5.19
CA ARG A 157 -6.14 -18.70 -4.74
C ARG A 157 -6.80 -19.29 -3.49
N ILE A 158 -6.92 -20.62 -3.40
CA ILE A 158 -7.48 -21.30 -2.22
C ILE A 158 -6.55 -21.16 -1.01
N LEU A 159 -5.23 -21.31 -1.21
CA LEU A 159 -4.24 -21.07 -0.15
C LEU A 159 -4.34 -19.63 0.40
N LEU A 160 -4.54 -18.64 -0.49
CA LEU A 160 -4.77 -17.25 -0.06
C LEU A 160 -6.07 -17.10 0.74
N ILE A 161 -7.18 -17.68 0.28
CA ILE A 161 -8.45 -17.64 1.02
C ILE A 161 -8.30 -18.27 2.40
N ILE A 162 -7.65 -19.43 2.51
CA ILE A 162 -7.35 -20.07 3.79
C ILE A 162 -6.55 -19.12 4.70
N ALA A 163 -5.48 -18.51 4.20
CA ALA A 163 -4.68 -17.58 4.99
C ALA A 163 -5.50 -16.37 5.47
N ILE A 164 -6.37 -15.83 4.61
CA ILE A 164 -7.25 -14.72 4.95
C ILE A 164 -8.24 -15.14 6.06
N GLU A 165 -8.90 -16.29 5.92
CA GLU A 165 -9.92 -16.76 6.87
C GLU A 165 -9.34 -17.19 8.21
N CYS A 166 -8.09 -17.68 8.24
CA CYS A 166 -7.40 -18.07 9.47
C CYS A 166 -6.85 -16.89 10.28
N MET A 167 -7.00 -15.66 9.81
CA MET A 167 -6.35 -14.47 10.38
C MET A 167 -7.34 -13.44 10.91
N SER A 168 -6.92 -12.70 11.93
CA SER A 168 -7.64 -11.54 12.44
C SER A 168 -7.75 -10.44 11.39
N ASN A 169 -8.72 -9.54 11.54
CA ASN A 169 -8.91 -8.42 10.60
C ASN A 169 -7.66 -7.52 10.53
N GLU A 170 -6.97 -7.28 11.66
CA GLU A 170 -5.74 -6.49 11.66
C GLU A 170 -4.64 -7.19 10.86
N SER A 171 -4.43 -8.48 11.09
CA SER A 171 -3.49 -9.32 10.36
C SER A 171 -3.75 -9.33 8.85
N GLN A 172 -5.03 -9.36 8.44
CA GLN A 172 -5.41 -9.30 7.04
C GLN A 172 -4.97 -8.00 6.34
N TYR A 173 -4.87 -6.87 7.05
CA TYR A 173 -4.38 -5.60 6.48
C TYR A 173 -2.95 -5.77 5.96
N PHE A 174 -2.08 -6.38 6.77
CA PHE A 174 -0.68 -6.65 6.41
C PHE A 174 -0.56 -7.74 5.35
N LEU A 175 -1.43 -8.76 5.41
CA LEU A 175 -1.42 -9.88 4.46
C LEU A 175 -1.50 -9.37 3.01
N GLY A 176 -2.34 -8.37 2.78
CA GLY A 176 -2.52 -7.75 1.46
C GLY A 176 -1.19 -7.29 0.82
N ASN A 177 -0.31 -6.67 1.61
CA ASN A 177 0.99 -6.20 1.12
C ASN A 177 1.88 -7.35 0.65
N PHE A 178 1.90 -8.47 1.37
CA PHE A 178 2.67 -9.65 0.97
C PHE A 178 2.12 -10.32 -0.28
N ILE A 179 0.78 -10.40 -0.41
CA ILE A 179 0.12 -10.92 -1.61
C ILE A 179 0.47 -10.03 -2.82
N ARG A 180 0.32 -8.70 -2.69
CA ARG A 180 0.68 -7.72 -3.74
C ARG A 180 2.15 -7.81 -4.13
N LYS A 181 3.07 -7.88 -3.17
CA LYS A 181 4.52 -7.95 -3.41
C LYS A 181 4.91 -9.19 -4.22
N ASN A 182 4.16 -10.29 -4.07
CA ASN A 182 4.33 -11.52 -4.84
C ASN A 182 3.59 -11.50 -6.19
N ASP A 183 3.04 -10.36 -6.64
CA ASP A 183 2.25 -10.24 -7.87
C ASP A 183 1.04 -11.21 -7.90
N LEU A 184 0.54 -11.62 -6.73
CA LEU A 184 -0.61 -12.52 -6.62
C LEU A 184 -1.92 -11.72 -6.58
N PRO A 185 -3.03 -12.24 -7.14
CA PRO A 185 -4.34 -11.61 -7.02
C PRO A 185 -4.83 -11.65 -5.57
N ILE A 186 -5.33 -10.52 -5.05
CA ILE A 186 -5.97 -10.44 -3.73
C ILE A 186 -7.45 -10.81 -3.88
N PRO A 187 -7.93 -11.91 -3.25
CA PRO A 187 -9.35 -12.26 -3.30
C PRO A 187 -10.18 -11.22 -2.53
N LEU A 188 -10.92 -10.37 -3.24
CA LEU A 188 -11.87 -9.43 -2.62
C LEU A 188 -13.19 -10.12 -2.31
N SER A 189 -13.65 -11.00 -3.21
CA SER A 189 -14.82 -11.84 -2.95
C SER A 189 -14.58 -13.29 -3.30
N TYR A 190 -15.13 -14.19 -2.48
CA TYR A 190 -14.88 -15.62 -2.54
C TYR A 190 -15.95 -16.41 -1.79
N TYR A 191 -15.95 -17.73 -2.00
CA TYR A 191 -16.84 -18.66 -1.32
C TYR A 191 -16.11 -19.30 -0.13
N ILE A 192 -16.81 -19.42 0.99
CA ILE A 192 -16.38 -20.17 2.18
C ILE A 192 -17.41 -21.22 2.55
N TRP A 193 -17.02 -22.26 3.28
CA TRP A 193 -17.99 -23.24 3.80
C TRP A 193 -18.67 -22.70 5.07
N ASN A 194 -20.00 -22.81 5.15
CA ASN A 194 -20.74 -22.48 6.36
C ASN A 194 -21.23 -23.77 7.04
N GLU A 195 -20.60 -24.13 8.15
CA GLU A 195 -20.95 -25.33 8.92
C GLU A 195 -22.39 -25.32 9.44
N LYS A 196 -22.92 -24.14 9.82
CA LYS A 196 -24.27 -24.03 10.41
C LYS A 196 -25.35 -24.33 9.38
N HIS A 197 -25.15 -23.89 8.15
CA HIS A 197 -26.10 -24.08 7.05
C HIS A 197 -25.74 -25.24 6.12
N GLN A 198 -24.59 -25.90 6.34
CA GLN A 198 -24.06 -26.97 5.49
C GLN A 198 -24.05 -26.56 4.00
N ALA A 199 -23.68 -25.30 3.74
CA ALA A 199 -23.77 -24.69 2.42
C ALA A 199 -22.62 -23.71 2.16
N PRO A 200 -22.23 -23.52 0.89
CA PRO A 200 -21.32 -22.46 0.49
C PRO A 200 -21.90 -21.07 0.79
N LEU A 201 -21.04 -20.17 1.27
CA LEU A 201 -21.38 -18.81 1.65
C LEU A 201 -20.50 -17.83 0.86
N TYR A 202 -21.12 -16.82 0.26
CA TYR A 202 -20.39 -15.80 -0.47
C TYR A 202 -19.99 -14.66 0.47
N LYS A 203 -18.69 -14.37 0.48
CA LYS A 203 -18.05 -13.40 1.36
C LYS A 203 -17.39 -12.30 0.53
N ILE A 204 -17.56 -11.06 0.97
CA ILE A 204 -16.82 -9.89 0.48
C ILE A 204 -15.95 -9.36 1.61
N ASN A 205 -14.65 -9.22 1.36
CA ASN A 205 -13.66 -8.86 2.36
C ASN A 205 -12.71 -7.75 1.86
N PHE A 206 -12.89 -6.55 2.39
CA PHE A 206 -12.05 -5.38 2.05
C PHE A 206 -10.75 -5.30 2.86
N ASN A 207 -10.57 -6.11 3.92
CA ASN A 207 -9.47 -5.95 4.86
C ASN A 207 -8.10 -6.01 4.18
N CYS A 208 -7.87 -6.98 3.29
CA CYS A 208 -6.60 -7.08 2.57
C CYS A 208 -6.31 -5.93 1.60
N LEU A 209 -7.29 -5.07 1.32
CA LEU A 209 -7.10 -3.85 0.53
C LEU A 209 -6.84 -2.62 1.39
N THR A 210 -7.14 -2.68 2.69
CA THR A 210 -7.10 -1.52 3.59
C THR A 210 -5.75 -0.82 3.61
N GLU A 211 -4.66 -1.51 3.93
CA GLU A 211 -3.33 -0.87 3.99
C GLU A 211 -2.83 -0.46 2.60
N ILE A 212 -3.21 -1.22 1.57
CA ILE A 212 -2.76 -0.99 0.19
C ILE A 212 -3.44 0.22 -0.46
N LEU A 213 -4.72 0.41 -0.15
CA LEU A 213 -5.64 1.33 -0.83
C LEU A 213 -6.32 2.30 0.15
N CYS A 214 -5.75 2.56 1.33
CA CYS A 214 -6.27 3.59 2.24
C CYS A 214 -6.03 5.00 1.69
N LEU A 215 -4.94 5.26 0.97
CA LEU A 215 -4.69 6.56 0.33
C LEU A 215 -3.91 6.34 -0.98
N THR A 216 -4.60 6.39 -2.12
CA THR A 216 -4.01 6.09 -3.43
C THR A 216 -4.38 7.15 -4.47
N ASP A 217 -3.52 7.28 -5.48
CA ASP A 217 -3.82 8.02 -6.73
C ASP A 217 -3.88 7.05 -7.92
N ASP A 218 -4.00 5.76 -7.66
CA ASP A 218 -4.01 4.72 -8.69
C ASP A 218 -5.29 4.78 -9.54
N ARG A 219 -5.16 4.45 -10.82
CA ARG A 219 -6.28 4.40 -11.76
C ARG A 219 -7.01 3.07 -11.64
N LEU A 220 -8.31 3.10 -11.38
CA LEU A 220 -9.10 1.89 -11.26
C LEU A 220 -9.52 1.38 -12.65
N ILE A 221 -9.29 0.09 -12.88
CA ILE A 221 -9.78 -0.67 -14.02
C ILE A 221 -10.70 -1.77 -13.51
N ILE A 222 -11.85 -1.94 -14.14
CA ILE A 222 -12.70 -3.10 -13.92
C ILE A 222 -12.75 -3.95 -15.18
N GLN A 223 -12.54 -5.24 -15.02
CA GLN A 223 -12.58 -6.22 -16.09
C GLN A 223 -13.81 -7.13 -15.92
N LEU A 224 -14.65 -7.20 -16.95
CA LEU A 224 -15.97 -7.82 -16.93
C LEU A 224 -16.20 -8.69 -18.17
N GLY A 225 -17.05 -9.71 -18.09
CA GLY A 225 -17.43 -10.48 -19.28
C GLY A 225 -18.89 -10.88 -19.34
N SER A 226 -19.42 -10.99 -20.55
CA SER A 226 -20.74 -11.58 -20.79
C SER A 226 -20.81 -13.05 -20.34
N LYS A 227 -22.04 -13.61 -20.37
CA LYS A 227 -22.26 -15.05 -20.11
C LYS A 227 -21.54 -15.93 -21.14
N ASN A 228 -21.44 -15.48 -22.39
CA ASN A 228 -20.78 -16.21 -23.47
C ASN A 228 -19.24 -16.14 -23.39
N CYS A 229 -18.70 -15.26 -22.54
CA CYS A 229 -17.25 -15.10 -22.31
C CYS A 229 -16.68 -15.92 -21.13
N ILE A 230 -17.47 -16.82 -20.54
CA ILE A 230 -16.98 -17.70 -19.47
C ILE A 230 -15.95 -18.68 -20.06
N GLY A 231 -14.77 -18.78 -19.42
CA GLY A 231 -13.73 -19.73 -19.84
C GLY A 231 -12.92 -19.33 -21.08
N LEU A 232 -13.16 -18.14 -21.65
CA LEU A 232 -12.41 -17.67 -22.83
C LEU A 232 -11.02 -17.07 -22.52
N GLY A 233 -10.58 -17.11 -21.26
CA GLY A 233 -9.24 -16.65 -20.86
C GLY A 233 -9.13 -15.15 -20.56
N LYS A 234 -10.21 -14.54 -20.03
CA LYS A 234 -10.24 -13.13 -19.56
C LYS A 234 -9.02 -12.78 -18.69
N THR A 235 -8.84 -13.48 -17.56
CA THR A 235 -7.71 -13.27 -16.66
C THR A 235 -6.36 -13.59 -17.34
N SER A 236 -6.34 -14.59 -18.23
CA SER A 236 -5.14 -14.97 -18.99
C SER A 236 -4.66 -13.90 -19.98
N LEU A 237 -5.49 -12.90 -20.28
CA LEU A 237 -5.14 -11.77 -21.15
C LEU A 237 -4.38 -10.65 -20.43
N LEU A 238 -4.49 -10.55 -19.09
CA LEU A 238 -3.86 -9.51 -18.30
C LEU A 238 -2.33 -9.36 -18.54
N PRO A 239 -1.52 -10.43 -18.70
CA PRO A 239 -0.09 -10.29 -19.00
C PRO A 239 0.23 -9.65 -20.36
N TYR A 240 -0.73 -9.66 -21.29
CA TYR A 240 -0.58 -9.03 -22.60
C TYR A 240 -1.09 -7.58 -22.62
N ILE A 241 -1.96 -7.22 -21.67
CA ILE A 241 -2.40 -5.85 -21.43
C ILE A 241 -1.36 -5.11 -20.57
N PHE A 242 -0.86 -5.78 -19.52
CA PHE A 242 0.04 -5.25 -18.50
C PHE A 242 1.33 -6.08 -18.47
N ASN A 243 2.44 -5.49 -18.93
CA ASN A 243 3.71 -6.21 -19.14
C ASN A 243 4.43 -6.61 -17.84
N ASP A 244 4.03 -6.04 -16.71
CA ASP A 244 4.59 -6.32 -15.39
C ASP A 244 3.88 -7.50 -14.69
N LYS A 245 2.82 -8.07 -15.29
CA LYS A 245 2.08 -9.21 -14.75
C LYS A 245 2.70 -10.53 -15.16
N ARG A 246 2.94 -11.42 -14.19
CA ARG A 246 3.44 -12.78 -14.44
C ARG A 246 2.28 -13.73 -14.71
N LYS A 247 2.37 -14.47 -15.82
CA LYS A 247 1.36 -15.48 -16.18
C LYS A 247 1.16 -16.54 -15.08
N GLU A 248 2.23 -16.93 -14.40
CA GLU A 248 2.25 -17.94 -13.33
C GLU A 248 1.62 -17.46 -12.00
N SER A 249 1.49 -16.14 -11.83
CA SER A 249 0.83 -15.56 -10.66
C SER A 249 -0.69 -15.51 -10.80
N LEU A 250 -1.17 -15.40 -12.04
CA LEU A 250 -2.58 -15.35 -12.38
C LEU A 250 -3.14 -16.78 -12.36
N SER A 251 -3.47 -17.26 -11.15
CA SER A 251 -4.10 -18.56 -10.91
C SER A 251 -5.24 -18.78 -11.91
N ASN A 252 -5.02 -19.57 -12.95
CA ASN A 252 -6.05 -19.95 -13.93
C ASN A 252 -6.56 -21.37 -13.68
N ASP A 253 -5.95 -22.07 -12.72
CA ASP A 253 -6.31 -23.43 -12.33
C ASP A 253 -7.45 -23.40 -11.30
N GLY A 254 -8.25 -24.47 -11.26
CA GLY A 254 -9.35 -24.65 -10.30
C GLY A 254 -10.75 -24.68 -10.93
N ASN A 255 -11.73 -25.16 -10.16
CA ASN A 255 -13.12 -25.28 -10.62
C ASN A 255 -13.75 -23.89 -10.82
N MET A 256 -14.23 -23.64 -12.05
CA MET A 256 -14.79 -22.37 -12.48
C MET A 256 -16.01 -21.93 -11.67
N LYS A 257 -16.79 -22.86 -11.10
CA LYS A 257 -17.98 -22.53 -10.29
C LYS A 257 -17.62 -21.80 -9.00
N PHE A 258 -16.55 -22.22 -8.29
CA PHE A 258 -16.06 -21.52 -7.08
C PHE A 258 -15.39 -20.18 -7.35
N ARG A 259 -15.23 -19.82 -8.62
CA ARG A 259 -14.72 -18.52 -9.04
C ARG A 259 -15.79 -17.65 -9.66
N SER A 260 -16.90 -18.22 -10.12
CA SER A 260 -17.97 -17.45 -10.74
C SER A 260 -18.43 -16.32 -9.81
N SER A 261 -18.55 -15.10 -10.34
CA SER A 261 -18.88 -13.88 -9.59
C SER A 261 -17.86 -13.40 -8.56
N CYS A 262 -16.79 -14.13 -8.33
CA CYS A 262 -15.71 -13.64 -7.48
C CYS A 262 -14.96 -12.49 -8.15
N ILE A 263 -14.41 -11.61 -7.33
CA ILE A 263 -13.56 -10.51 -7.77
C ILE A 263 -12.19 -10.71 -7.13
N ASP A 264 -11.17 -10.79 -7.98
CA ASP A 264 -9.78 -10.71 -7.54
C ASP A 264 -9.24 -9.32 -7.88
N VAL A 265 -8.43 -8.74 -7.00
CA VAL A 265 -7.82 -7.42 -7.18
C VAL A 265 -6.33 -7.57 -7.47
N LEU A 266 -5.89 -6.92 -8.55
CA LEU A 266 -4.50 -6.93 -9.01
C LEU A 266 -3.96 -5.50 -9.13
N PHE A 267 -2.63 -5.38 -9.15
CA PHE A 267 -1.95 -4.08 -9.20
C PHE A 267 -0.94 -4.09 -10.32
N SER A 268 -1.01 -3.15 -11.26
CA SER A 268 -0.05 -3.04 -12.36
C SER A 268 0.59 -1.66 -12.41
N ASN A 269 1.90 -1.63 -12.66
CA ASN A 269 2.62 -0.43 -13.09
C ASN A 269 2.92 -0.53 -14.58
N SER A 270 2.15 0.17 -15.41
CA SER A 270 2.30 0.16 -16.87
C SER A 270 2.32 1.59 -17.39
N GLN A 271 3.20 1.88 -18.36
CA GLN A 271 3.30 3.20 -19.02
C GLN A 271 3.45 4.39 -18.05
N ASN A 272 4.26 4.26 -16.99
CA ASN A 272 4.45 5.26 -15.93
C ASN A 272 3.19 5.58 -15.10
N LYS A 273 2.14 4.77 -15.21
CA LYS A 273 0.91 4.86 -14.42
C LYS A 273 0.71 3.60 -13.60
N SER A 274 0.10 3.77 -12.44
CA SER A 274 -0.28 2.68 -11.54
C SER A 274 -1.78 2.42 -11.66
N TYR A 275 -2.14 1.15 -11.77
CA TYR A 275 -3.50 0.68 -11.98
C TYR A 275 -3.89 -0.34 -10.93
N VAL A 276 -5.12 -0.21 -10.42
CA VAL A 276 -5.81 -1.23 -9.61
C VAL A 276 -6.83 -1.91 -10.49
N ILE A 277 -6.67 -3.20 -10.71
CA ILE A 277 -7.48 -3.99 -11.65
C ILE A 277 -8.40 -4.89 -10.83
N PHE A 278 -9.70 -4.67 -10.94
CA PHE A 278 -10.74 -5.53 -10.39
C PHE A 278 -11.15 -6.53 -11.47
N ASP A 279 -10.64 -7.76 -11.39
CA ASP A 279 -10.92 -8.84 -12.32
C ASP A 279 -12.16 -9.63 -11.84
N VAL A 280 -13.27 -9.48 -12.57
CA VAL A 280 -14.51 -10.18 -12.27
C VAL A 280 -14.57 -11.51 -13.01
N HIS A 281 -14.58 -12.58 -12.24
CA HIS A 281 -14.67 -13.94 -12.73
C HIS A 281 -16.11 -14.29 -13.11
N GLY A 282 -16.29 -15.07 -14.17
CA GLY A 282 -17.63 -15.47 -14.62
C GLY A 282 -18.36 -14.37 -15.40
N THR A 283 -19.57 -13.99 -14.95
CA THR A 283 -20.53 -13.17 -15.72
C THR A 283 -21.03 -11.96 -14.94
N ILE A 284 -21.45 -10.93 -15.67
CA ILE A 284 -21.99 -9.68 -15.09
C ILE A 284 -23.43 -9.83 -14.54
N ASN A 285 -24.16 -10.87 -14.94
CA ASN A 285 -25.60 -11.02 -14.69
C ASN A 285 -25.95 -11.84 -13.43
N ASN A 286 -25.06 -11.92 -12.45
CA ASN A 286 -25.34 -12.64 -11.20
C ASN A 286 -25.84 -11.68 -10.12
N GLU A 287 -27.01 -11.99 -9.54
CA GLU A 287 -27.70 -11.16 -8.55
C GLU A 287 -26.86 -10.91 -7.27
N TYR A 288 -25.95 -11.83 -6.93
CA TYR A 288 -25.19 -11.80 -5.67
C TYR A 288 -24.07 -10.73 -5.61
N ASN A 289 -23.60 -10.23 -6.76
CA ASN A 289 -22.46 -9.29 -6.81
C ASN A 289 -22.71 -8.02 -7.64
N SER A 290 -23.93 -7.81 -8.15
CA SER A 290 -24.28 -6.66 -8.98
C SER A 290 -24.02 -5.32 -8.28
N ASP A 291 -24.37 -5.23 -6.99
CA ASP A 291 -24.18 -4.00 -6.21
C ASP A 291 -22.70 -3.68 -5.99
N LEU A 292 -21.86 -4.71 -5.78
CA LEU A 292 -20.43 -4.55 -5.63
C LEU A 292 -19.79 -4.12 -6.96
N ILE A 293 -20.16 -4.77 -8.07
CA ILE A 293 -19.68 -4.40 -9.40
C ILE A 293 -20.05 -2.95 -9.71
N ARG A 294 -21.32 -2.56 -9.50
CA ARG A 294 -21.79 -1.18 -9.72
C ARG A 294 -21.02 -0.18 -8.86
N SER A 295 -20.75 -0.54 -7.60
CA SER A 295 -19.97 0.29 -6.68
C SER A 295 -18.53 0.48 -7.16
N ILE A 296 -17.90 -0.56 -7.73
CA ILE A 296 -16.56 -0.46 -8.32
C ILE A 296 -16.59 0.38 -9.61
N GLN A 297 -17.56 0.14 -10.49
CA GLN A 297 -17.74 0.88 -11.75
C GLN A 297 -17.87 2.40 -11.52
N LEU A 298 -18.51 2.83 -10.45
CA LEU A 298 -18.67 4.26 -10.11
C LEU A 298 -17.33 5.00 -9.93
N TYR A 299 -16.25 4.28 -9.60
CA TYR A 299 -14.90 4.82 -9.42
C TYR A 299 -13.91 4.32 -10.50
N ALA A 300 -14.37 3.52 -11.45
CA ALA A 300 -13.53 3.01 -12.53
C ALA A 300 -13.17 4.13 -13.51
N SER A 301 -11.86 4.33 -13.71
CA SER A 301 -11.35 5.22 -14.77
C SER A 301 -11.42 4.59 -16.15
N CYS A 302 -11.53 3.26 -16.19
CA CYS A 302 -11.56 2.46 -17.40
C CYS A 302 -12.27 1.14 -17.12
N GLN A 303 -13.06 0.68 -18.08
CA GLN A 303 -13.69 -0.64 -18.05
C GLN A 303 -13.17 -1.47 -19.22
N ILE A 304 -12.92 -2.75 -19.01
CA ILE A 304 -12.53 -3.71 -20.05
C ILE A 304 -13.61 -4.76 -20.10
N ILE A 305 -14.56 -4.59 -21.01
CA ILE A 305 -15.71 -5.48 -21.15
C ILE A 305 -15.44 -6.48 -22.26
N TYR A 306 -15.55 -7.77 -21.94
CA TYR A 306 -15.35 -8.90 -22.83
C TYR A 306 -16.71 -9.39 -23.35
N VAL A 307 -16.92 -9.30 -24.66
CA VAL A 307 -18.08 -9.91 -25.35
C VAL A 307 -17.60 -10.90 -26.41
N ALA A 308 -18.39 -11.94 -26.65
CA ALA A 308 -18.20 -12.96 -27.66
C ALA A 308 -19.07 -12.66 -28.89
N GLU A 309 -18.83 -13.36 -30.00
CA GLU A 309 -19.61 -13.22 -31.23
C GLU A 309 -21.11 -13.46 -31.01
N ASP A 310 -21.45 -14.44 -30.18
CA ASP A 310 -22.85 -14.77 -29.82
C ASP A 310 -23.55 -13.68 -28.99
N ASP A 311 -22.79 -12.74 -28.41
CA ASP A 311 -23.37 -11.57 -27.73
C ASP A 311 -23.73 -10.45 -28.71
N LEU A 312 -23.22 -10.51 -29.95
CA LEU A 312 -23.48 -9.49 -30.96
C LEU A 312 -24.79 -9.78 -31.68
N PRO A 313 -25.55 -8.74 -32.03
CA PRO A 313 -26.82 -8.92 -32.72
C PRO A 313 -26.61 -9.50 -34.12
N LEU A 314 -27.36 -10.55 -34.45
CA LEU A 314 -27.53 -11.06 -35.81
C LEU A 314 -28.32 -10.03 -36.63
N THR A 315 -27.65 -9.00 -37.14
CA THR A 315 -28.27 -8.11 -38.14
C THR A 315 -27.98 -8.66 -39.54
N ASN A 316 -28.87 -8.41 -40.51
CA ASN A 316 -28.70 -8.83 -41.91
C ASN A 316 -27.44 -8.27 -42.61
N ASN A 317 -26.66 -7.42 -41.94
CA ASN A 317 -25.38 -6.89 -42.41
C ASN A 317 -24.22 -7.63 -41.74
N ASP A 318 -23.83 -8.75 -42.35
CA ASP A 318 -22.57 -9.48 -42.15
C ASP A 318 -21.32 -8.57 -42.18
N ASP A 319 -21.44 -7.36 -42.73
CA ASP A 319 -20.36 -6.41 -42.93
C ASP A 319 -19.77 -5.87 -41.63
N PHE A 320 -20.56 -5.64 -40.56
CA PHE A 320 -20.04 -5.07 -39.31
C PHE A 320 -19.06 -6.01 -38.60
N VAL A 321 -19.44 -7.28 -38.45
CA VAL A 321 -18.58 -8.32 -37.87
C VAL A 321 -17.36 -8.54 -38.76
N ARG A 322 -17.49 -8.50 -40.09
CA ARG A 322 -16.33 -8.58 -41.00
C ARG A 322 -15.38 -7.39 -40.88
N LEU A 323 -15.91 -6.18 -40.70
CA LEU A 323 -15.15 -4.91 -40.70
C LEU A 323 -14.37 -4.70 -39.39
N ILE A 324 -14.93 -5.07 -38.24
CA ILE A 324 -14.21 -5.04 -36.95
C ILE A 324 -13.23 -6.21 -36.82
N MET A 325 -13.62 -7.41 -37.28
CA MET A 325 -12.90 -8.62 -36.87
C MET A 325 -11.74 -9.02 -37.78
N ASN A 326 -11.53 -8.37 -38.94
CA ASN A 326 -10.41 -8.65 -39.86
C ASN A 326 -10.13 -10.16 -40.05
N TYR A 327 -11.17 -10.97 -40.22
CA TYR A 327 -11.02 -12.43 -40.31
C TYR A 327 -10.56 -12.88 -41.71
N SER A 328 -9.51 -13.70 -41.72
CA SER A 328 -9.26 -14.66 -42.80
C SER A 328 -10.30 -15.78 -42.70
N LEU A 329 -10.96 -16.09 -43.82
CA LEU A 329 -12.02 -17.09 -44.03
C LEU A 329 -11.75 -18.54 -43.54
N GLU A 330 -10.61 -18.84 -42.92
CA GLU A 330 -10.13 -20.22 -42.75
C GLU A 330 -10.49 -20.90 -41.41
N THR A 331 -11.12 -20.22 -40.46
CA THR A 331 -11.45 -20.84 -39.16
C THR A 331 -12.80 -20.35 -38.63
N SER A 332 -13.87 -21.08 -38.95
CA SER A 332 -15.18 -20.93 -38.32
C SER A 332 -15.10 -21.33 -36.83
N LYS A 333 -15.65 -20.51 -35.93
CA LYS A 333 -15.69 -20.67 -34.45
C LYS A 333 -14.41 -20.29 -33.69
N ILE A 334 -13.84 -19.11 -33.97
CA ILE A 334 -12.93 -18.46 -33.00
C ILE A 334 -13.77 -17.40 -32.27
N PRO A 335 -14.01 -17.52 -30.96
CA PRO A 335 -14.75 -16.51 -30.23
C PRO A 335 -13.88 -15.27 -30.20
N THR A 336 -14.46 -14.20 -30.68
CA THR A 336 -13.75 -12.95 -30.76
C THR A 336 -14.07 -12.15 -29.52
N ILE A 337 -13.06 -11.96 -28.69
CA ILE A 337 -13.14 -11.11 -27.51
C ILE A 337 -13.05 -9.67 -27.98
N ILE A 338 -14.14 -8.93 -27.90
CA ILE A 338 -14.12 -7.48 -28.04
C ILE A 338 -13.83 -6.89 -26.67
N VAL A 339 -12.91 -5.93 -26.61
CA VAL A 339 -12.69 -5.07 -25.43
C VAL A 339 -13.30 -3.71 -25.70
N ILE A 340 -14.26 -3.28 -24.87
CA ILE A 340 -14.86 -1.93 -24.91
C ILE A 340 -14.34 -1.11 -23.73
N PHE A 341 -13.88 0.11 -24.00
CA PHE A 341 -13.52 1.13 -23.01
C PHE A 341 -14.66 2.15 -22.88
N ASP A 342 -15.58 1.96 -21.94
CA ASP A 342 -16.67 2.91 -21.70
C ASP A 342 -16.37 3.80 -20.48
N GLN A 343 -16.49 5.11 -20.68
CA GLN A 343 -16.24 6.14 -19.66
C GLN A 343 -17.49 6.77 -19.07
N ASN A 344 -18.66 6.57 -19.69
CA ASN A 344 -19.90 7.25 -19.29
C ASN A 344 -21.04 6.25 -19.24
N TYR A 345 -21.12 5.53 -18.13
CA TYR A 345 -22.27 4.70 -17.88
C TYR A 345 -23.38 5.48 -17.19
N ASP A 346 -24.46 5.72 -17.93
CA ASP A 346 -25.70 6.28 -17.37
C ASP A 346 -26.22 5.35 -16.27
N ASN A 347 -26.36 5.91 -15.06
CA ASN A 347 -26.45 5.23 -13.77
C ASN A 347 -27.68 4.32 -13.56
N GLU A 348 -28.49 3.98 -14.58
CA GLU A 348 -29.76 3.26 -14.41
C GLU A 348 -29.95 2.00 -15.26
N SER A 349 -28.97 1.62 -16.08
CA SER A 349 -29.14 0.46 -16.97
C SER A 349 -28.29 -0.74 -16.54
N SER A 350 -28.74 -1.96 -16.79
CA SER A 350 -27.91 -3.17 -16.67
C SER A 350 -26.96 -3.23 -17.87
N SER A 351 -25.72 -3.70 -17.73
CA SER A 351 -24.76 -3.85 -18.84
C SER A 351 -25.28 -4.73 -20.00
N SER A 352 -26.35 -5.50 -19.78
CA SER A 352 -27.16 -6.15 -20.83
C SER A 352 -27.92 -5.16 -21.74
N LYS A 353 -28.32 -3.99 -21.25
CA LYS A 353 -28.87 -2.89 -22.05
C LYS A 353 -27.79 -2.23 -22.91
N LEU A 354 -26.50 -2.22 -22.50
CA LEU A 354 -25.39 -1.77 -23.35
C LEU A 354 -25.33 -2.64 -24.62
N ILE A 355 -25.37 -3.96 -24.46
CA ILE A 355 -25.44 -4.96 -25.55
C ILE A 355 -26.65 -4.71 -26.47
N ASN A 356 -27.82 -4.40 -25.90
CA ASN A 356 -29.03 -4.11 -26.68
C ASN A 356 -29.07 -2.69 -27.30
N GLN A 357 -28.40 -1.70 -26.70
CA GLN A 357 -28.26 -0.36 -27.26
C GLN A 357 -27.39 -0.38 -28.51
N PHE A 358 -26.41 -1.29 -28.61
CA PHE A 358 -25.64 -1.52 -29.85
C PHE A 358 -26.51 -1.82 -31.08
N GLN A 359 -27.67 -2.46 -30.92
CA GLN A 359 -28.59 -2.73 -32.04
C GLN A 359 -29.20 -1.46 -32.65
N ASN A 360 -29.47 -0.43 -31.84
CA ASN A 360 -30.23 0.75 -32.27
C ASN A 360 -29.34 1.91 -32.75
N TYR A 361 -28.01 1.82 -32.60
CA TYR A 361 -27.12 3.00 -32.52
C TYR A 361 -26.23 3.27 -33.74
N TYR A 362 -26.09 2.35 -34.69
CA TYR A 362 -25.24 2.52 -35.89
C TYR A 362 -25.76 3.57 -36.90
N ALA A 363 -26.64 4.46 -36.47
CA ALA A 363 -27.07 5.64 -37.22
C ALA A 363 -26.26 6.92 -36.91
N ASN A 364 -25.52 7.01 -35.78
CA ASN A 364 -24.83 8.25 -35.36
C ASN A 364 -23.39 7.99 -34.86
N GLU A 365 -22.40 8.04 -35.76
CA GLU A 365 -20.97 7.73 -35.48
C GLU A 365 -20.25 8.69 -34.50
N ALA A 366 -20.78 9.90 -34.25
CA ALA A 366 -20.09 10.94 -33.47
C ALA A 366 -20.01 10.68 -31.94
N GLN A 367 -20.75 9.71 -31.39
CA GLN A 367 -20.90 9.53 -29.94
C GLN A 367 -19.92 8.53 -29.30
N TRP A 368 -19.10 7.82 -30.09
CA TRP A 368 -18.26 6.71 -29.61
C TRP A 368 -16.74 6.97 -29.72
N SER A 369 -16.30 8.23 -29.79
CA SER A 369 -14.88 8.60 -29.97
C SER A 369 -13.92 8.11 -28.85
N HIS A 370 -14.47 7.64 -27.73
CA HIS A 370 -13.73 7.16 -26.55
C HIS A 370 -13.75 5.64 -26.40
N ILE A 371 -14.34 4.92 -27.36
CA ILE A 371 -14.54 3.47 -27.31
C ILE A 371 -13.67 2.79 -28.36
N TYR A 372 -12.78 1.94 -27.87
CA TYR A 372 -11.85 1.18 -28.69
C TYR A 372 -12.36 -0.23 -28.87
N TRP A 373 -12.06 -0.84 -30.02
CA TRP A 373 -12.43 -2.21 -30.36
C TRP A 373 -11.18 -2.98 -30.73
N THR A 374 -11.04 -4.20 -30.21
CA THR A 374 -9.94 -5.09 -30.56
C THR A 374 -10.35 -6.53 -30.36
N THR A 375 -9.60 -7.46 -30.94
CA THR A 375 -9.87 -8.90 -30.91
C THR A 375 -8.73 -9.64 -30.21
N ALA A 376 -9.05 -10.67 -29.42
CA ALA A 376 -8.04 -11.50 -28.76
C ALA A 376 -8.26 -13.02 -29.00
N PRO A 377 -7.18 -13.83 -29.06
CA PRO A 377 -7.28 -15.27 -29.19
C PRO A 377 -7.70 -15.93 -27.86
N ILE A 378 -8.31 -17.11 -27.94
CA ILE A 378 -8.61 -17.93 -26.76
C ILE A 378 -7.32 -18.50 -26.17
N PHE A 379 -7.15 -18.42 -24.85
CA PHE A 379 -6.00 -19.00 -24.14
C PHE A 379 -6.32 -20.29 -23.36
N ASN A 380 -7.49 -20.91 -23.58
CA ASN A 380 -7.95 -22.04 -22.77
C ASN A 380 -7.03 -23.27 -22.93
N SER A 381 -6.56 -23.79 -21.79
CA SER A 381 -5.68 -24.96 -21.70
C SER A 381 -6.36 -26.25 -22.16
N SER A 382 -7.69 -26.37 -22.01
CA SER A 382 -8.44 -27.56 -22.44
C SER A 382 -8.70 -27.61 -23.96
N LEU A 383 -8.81 -26.45 -24.62
CA LEU A 383 -8.99 -26.32 -26.07
C LEU A 383 -7.65 -26.29 -26.84
N ALA A 384 -6.54 -25.95 -26.18
CA ALA A 384 -5.20 -25.95 -26.78
C ALA A 384 -4.71 -27.34 -27.22
N ASN A 385 -5.33 -28.42 -26.71
CA ASN A 385 -5.05 -29.79 -27.13
C ASN A 385 -5.67 -30.16 -28.50
N GLN A 386 -6.46 -29.27 -29.12
CA GLN A 386 -7.00 -29.47 -30.46
C GLN A 386 -6.15 -28.73 -31.50
N ASN A 387 -5.09 -29.38 -31.99
CA ASN A 387 -4.43 -29.16 -33.30
C ASN A 387 -4.19 -27.70 -33.78
N LEU A 388 -4.04 -26.72 -32.89
CA LEU A 388 -3.67 -25.36 -33.25
C LEU A 388 -2.18 -25.16 -33.00
N ASN A 389 -1.45 -24.75 -34.04
CA ASN A 389 -0.04 -24.39 -33.97
C ASN A 389 0.20 -23.38 -32.83
N THR A 390 0.73 -23.85 -31.70
CA THR A 390 1.03 -23.06 -30.49
C THR A 390 1.86 -21.80 -30.80
N PHE A 391 2.69 -21.88 -31.84
CA PHE A 391 3.44 -20.75 -32.39
C PHE A 391 2.56 -19.63 -32.96
N LYS A 392 1.48 -19.95 -33.69
CA LYS A 392 0.54 -18.97 -34.25
C LYS A 392 -0.25 -18.25 -33.15
N ILE A 393 -0.71 -18.99 -32.14
CA ILE A 393 -1.41 -18.42 -30.97
C ILE A 393 -0.47 -17.48 -30.20
N LYS A 394 0.75 -17.93 -29.90
CA LYS A 394 1.75 -17.11 -29.18
C LYS A 394 2.11 -15.85 -29.98
N ARG A 395 2.25 -15.94 -31.31
CA ARG A 395 2.51 -14.77 -32.18
C ARG A 395 1.32 -13.80 -32.22
N ARG A 396 0.08 -14.29 -32.26
CA ARG A 396 -1.14 -13.46 -32.19
C ARG A 396 -1.26 -12.78 -30.83
N ALA A 397 -1.01 -13.51 -29.73
CA ALA A 397 -1.01 -12.97 -28.38
C ALA A 397 0.02 -11.85 -28.20
N ASN A 398 1.24 -12.03 -28.72
CA ASN A 398 2.27 -11.00 -28.66
C ASN A 398 1.94 -9.73 -29.49
N ARG A 399 1.06 -9.83 -30.49
CA ARG A 399 0.56 -8.65 -31.24
C ARG A 399 -0.44 -7.84 -30.42
N LEU A 400 -1.03 -8.38 -29.36
CA LEU A 400 -1.93 -7.64 -28.48
C LEU A 400 -1.22 -6.56 -27.68
N ILE A 401 0.05 -6.78 -27.31
CA ILE A 401 0.83 -5.83 -26.52
C ILE A 401 0.88 -4.45 -27.18
N PRO A 402 1.34 -4.30 -28.44
CA PRO A 402 1.32 -2.99 -29.10
C PRO A 402 -0.10 -2.46 -29.32
N THR A 403 -1.09 -3.32 -29.57
CA THR A 403 -2.49 -2.90 -29.73
C THR A 403 -3.04 -2.27 -28.45
N PHE A 404 -2.95 -2.95 -27.31
CA PHE A 404 -3.38 -2.39 -26.03
C PHE A 404 -2.57 -1.17 -25.65
N ARG A 405 -1.26 -1.15 -25.91
CA ARG A 405 -0.45 0.05 -25.67
C ARG A 405 -0.99 1.26 -26.41
N ASN A 406 -1.30 1.12 -27.69
CA ASN A 406 -1.87 2.21 -28.49
C ASN A 406 -3.26 2.61 -27.97
N ILE A 407 -4.12 1.65 -27.64
CA ILE A 407 -5.44 1.95 -27.07
C ILE A 407 -5.34 2.77 -25.78
N PHE A 408 -4.45 2.41 -24.86
CA PHE A 408 -4.25 3.18 -23.62
C PHE A 408 -3.65 4.57 -23.88
N ILE A 409 -2.81 4.72 -24.91
CA ILE A 409 -2.27 6.02 -25.35
C ILE A 409 -3.38 6.90 -25.96
N ASP A 410 -4.17 6.36 -26.87
CA ASP A 410 -5.25 7.08 -27.53
C ASP A 410 -6.35 7.47 -26.52
N GLY A 411 -6.65 6.58 -25.57
CA GLY A 411 -7.61 6.80 -24.49
C GLY A 411 -7.09 7.66 -23.33
N GLU A 412 -5.82 8.05 -23.34
CA GLU A 412 -5.12 8.64 -22.19
C GLU A 412 -5.81 9.92 -21.68
N GLN A 413 -6.10 10.85 -22.58
CA GLN A 413 -6.74 12.13 -22.26
C GLN A 413 -8.07 11.92 -21.52
N TYR A 414 -8.82 10.90 -21.93
CA TYR A 414 -10.12 10.59 -21.34
C TYR A 414 -9.96 9.94 -19.95
N ILE A 415 -9.03 8.99 -19.81
CA ILE A 415 -8.70 8.36 -18.51
C ILE A 415 -8.25 9.42 -17.51
N GLU A 416 -7.50 10.43 -17.95
CA GLU A 416 -6.98 11.49 -17.08
C GLU A 416 -8.06 12.43 -16.55
N GLN A 417 -9.12 12.67 -17.33
CA GLN A 417 -10.27 13.49 -16.94
C GLN A 417 -11.13 12.84 -15.86
N GLN A 418 -11.03 11.52 -15.67
CA GLN A 418 -11.80 10.82 -14.64
C GLN A 418 -11.31 11.16 -13.23
N PRO A 419 -12.22 11.29 -12.25
CA PRO A 419 -11.83 11.53 -10.86
C PRO A 419 -10.97 10.37 -10.36
N LEU A 420 -9.95 10.70 -9.57
CA LEU A 420 -9.07 9.70 -8.99
C LEU A 420 -9.81 8.90 -7.92
N PHE A 421 -9.64 7.58 -7.98
CA PHE A 421 -10.01 6.69 -6.92
C PHE A 421 -9.05 6.91 -5.74
N HIS A 422 -9.56 7.49 -4.65
CA HIS A 422 -8.72 7.92 -3.53
C HIS A 422 -8.53 6.83 -2.46
N SER A 423 -9.53 5.97 -2.29
CA SER A 423 -9.52 4.93 -1.26
C SER A 423 -10.55 3.82 -1.49
N CYS A 424 -10.19 2.58 -1.12
CA CYS A 424 -11.09 1.43 -1.14
C CYS A 424 -12.33 1.58 -0.24
N PHE A 425 -12.25 2.41 0.81
CA PHE A 425 -13.41 2.69 1.66
C PHE A 425 -14.53 3.39 0.89
N SER A 426 -14.20 4.18 -0.13
CA SER A 426 -15.24 4.83 -0.97
C SER A 426 -16.09 3.80 -1.70
N ILE A 427 -15.47 2.73 -2.21
CA ILE A 427 -16.19 1.60 -2.83
C ILE A 427 -17.00 0.86 -1.77
N GLN A 428 -16.40 0.54 -0.63
CA GLN A 428 -17.07 -0.18 0.46
C GLN A 428 -18.31 0.58 0.94
N THR A 429 -18.21 1.87 1.25
CA THR A 429 -19.34 2.71 1.66
C THR A 429 -20.43 2.75 0.59
N THR A 430 -20.04 2.88 -0.68
CA THR A 430 -21.01 2.94 -1.80
C THR A 430 -21.78 1.62 -1.91
N TYR A 431 -21.09 0.50 -1.75
CA TYR A 431 -21.70 -0.83 -1.71
C TYR A 431 -22.71 -0.96 -0.56
N LEU A 432 -22.34 -0.53 0.64
CA LEU A 432 -23.22 -0.59 1.82
C LEU A 432 -24.48 0.26 1.67
N ARG A 433 -24.34 1.48 1.15
CA ARG A 433 -25.48 2.37 0.91
C ARG A 433 -26.43 1.83 -0.16
N THR A 434 -25.88 1.24 -1.22
CA THR A 434 -26.67 0.62 -2.29
C THR A 434 -27.51 -0.52 -1.73
N LYS A 435 -26.92 -1.36 -0.87
CA LYS A 435 -27.63 -2.45 -0.18
C LYS A 435 -28.74 -1.95 0.76
N GLU A 436 -28.57 -0.77 1.37
CA GLU A 436 -29.57 -0.13 2.26
C GLU A 436 -30.64 0.69 1.51
N ASN A 437 -30.68 0.67 0.17
CA ASN A 437 -31.59 1.48 -0.66
C ASN A 437 -31.50 3.00 -0.41
N ARG A 438 -30.32 3.52 -0.04
CA ARG A 438 -30.09 4.96 0.15
C ARG A 438 -29.60 5.61 -1.15
N GLN A 439 -30.14 6.79 -1.49
CA GLN A 439 -29.87 7.49 -2.76
C GLN A 439 -28.37 7.70 -3.05
N GLN A 440 -28.03 7.65 -4.34
CA GLN A 440 -26.68 7.67 -4.88
C GLN A 440 -26.09 9.08 -4.97
N SER A 441 -24.87 9.24 -4.47
CA SER A 441 -24.00 10.38 -4.81
C SER A 441 -22.54 9.93 -4.72
N ARG A 442 -21.69 10.40 -5.65
CA ARG A 442 -20.23 10.29 -5.58
C ARG A 442 -19.71 11.12 -4.40
N LEU A 443 -19.77 10.56 -3.19
CA LEU A 443 -19.13 11.17 -2.04
C LEU A 443 -17.72 10.62 -1.95
N SER A 444 -16.74 11.45 -2.29
CA SER A 444 -15.34 11.17 -1.98
C SER A 444 -15.19 11.15 -0.46
N LEU A 445 -14.82 10.01 0.11
CA LEU A 445 -14.32 9.98 1.48
C LEU A 445 -13.02 10.80 1.49
N LYS A 446 -13.08 11.98 2.11
CA LYS A 446 -11.90 12.67 2.59
C LYS A 446 -11.76 12.30 4.06
N TYR A 447 -10.57 11.95 4.52
CA TYR A 447 -10.38 11.71 5.93
C TYR A 447 -10.25 13.03 6.68
N GLU A 448 -10.81 13.12 7.88
CA GLU A 448 -10.59 14.30 8.73
C GLU A 448 -9.10 14.54 8.97
N ILE A 449 -8.34 13.45 9.13
CA ILE A 449 -6.88 13.52 9.29
C ILE A 449 -6.18 14.11 8.05
N GLU A 450 -6.71 13.93 6.83
CA GLU A 450 -6.13 14.57 5.65
C GLU A 450 -6.28 16.09 5.70
N ASN A 451 -7.40 16.59 6.19
CA ASN A 451 -7.60 18.04 6.35
C ASN A 451 -6.66 18.61 7.41
N GLU A 452 -6.47 17.89 8.52
CA GLU A 452 -5.51 18.25 9.57
C GLU A 452 -4.06 18.25 9.04
N LEU A 453 -3.68 17.19 8.32
CA LEU A 453 -2.38 17.08 7.65
C LEU A 453 -2.16 18.19 6.63
N LYS A 454 -3.17 18.50 5.82
CA LYS A 454 -3.11 19.61 4.87
C LYS A 454 -2.89 20.94 5.60
N HIS A 455 -3.69 21.23 6.62
CA HIS A 455 -3.57 22.45 7.40
C HIS A 455 -2.18 22.62 8.04
N LEU A 456 -1.60 21.54 8.56
CA LEU A 456 -0.30 21.56 9.25
C LEU A 456 0.90 21.52 8.29
N PHE A 457 0.89 20.68 7.26
CA PHE A 457 2.10 20.38 6.48
C PHE A 457 2.14 21.05 5.10
N GLU A 458 1.02 21.54 4.55
CA GLU A 458 0.99 22.20 3.22
C GLU A 458 1.86 23.47 3.17
N ARG A 459 2.06 24.13 4.32
CA ARG A 459 2.89 25.35 4.44
C ARG A 459 4.39 25.06 4.49
N LEU A 460 4.79 23.80 4.65
CA LEU A 460 6.20 23.39 4.75
C LEU A 460 6.80 23.10 3.37
N SER A 461 8.08 23.43 3.20
CA SER A 461 8.84 23.26 1.95
C SER A 461 10.31 22.87 2.21
N ASP A 462 11.12 22.76 1.16
CA ASP A 462 12.58 22.58 1.28
C ASP A 462 13.33 23.83 1.77
N LYS A 463 12.64 24.98 1.87
CA LYS A 463 13.20 26.26 2.30
C LYS A 463 12.87 26.62 3.74
N THR A 464 11.92 25.92 4.36
CA THR A 464 11.54 26.10 5.76
C THR A 464 12.40 25.22 6.67
N GLU A 465 12.60 25.65 7.91
CA GLU A 465 13.32 24.85 8.93
C GLU A 465 12.38 23.82 9.55
N ASN A 466 11.92 22.84 8.75
CA ASN A 466 10.83 21.95 9.17
C ASN A 466 11.13 21.19 10.47
N LEU A 467 12.36 20.73 10.70
CA LEU A 467 12.70 20.03 11.94
C LEU A 467 12.61 20.93 13.18
N SER A 468 12.97 22.22 13.05
CA SER A 468 12.84 23.17 14.16
C SER A 468 11.40 23.57 14.44
N ILE A 469 10.51 23.41 13.45
CA ILE A 469 9.08 23.70 13.55
C ILE A 469 8.29 22.49 14.08
N VAL A 470 8.53 21.30 13.50
CA VAL A 470 7.72 20.09 13.71
C VAL A 470 8.25 19.24 14.87
N THR A 471 9.56 19.20 15.06
CA THR A 471 10.24 18.41 16.11
C THR A 471 11.25 19.28 16.88
N PRO A 472 10.80 20.39 17.49
CA PRO A 472 11.67 21.41 18.03
C PRO A 472 12.61 20.92 19.14
N LEU A 473 12.15 20.03 20.02
CA LEU A 473 12.97 19.56 21.15
C LEU A 473 14.10 18.66 20.65
N SER A 474 13.79 17.73 19.74
CA SER A 474 14.77 16.86 19.11
C SER A 474 15.79 17.67 18.30
N TYR A 475 15.32 18.68 17.57
CA TYR A 475 16.17 19.59 16.80
C TYR A 475 17.15 20.36 17.71
N LEU A 476 16.64 21.01 18.77
CA LEU A 476 17.46 21.77 19.71
C LEU A 476 18.50 20.86 20.39
N ARG A 477 18.12 19.66 20.81
CA ARG A 477 19.07 18.70 21.39
C ARG A 477 20.16 18.29 20.41
N ALA A 478 19.82 18.03 19.15
CA ALA A 478 20.81 17.69 18.13
C ALA A 478 21.82 18.84 17.91
N GLN A 479 21.35 20.09 17.87
CA GLN A 479 22.23 21.26 17.77
C GLN A 479 23.14 21.40 18.99
N ILE A 480 22.59 21.30 20.21
CA ILE A 480 23.33 21.34 21.47
C ILE A 480 24.43 20.26 21.48
N ASN A 481 24.08 19.01 21.15
CA ASN A 481 25.04 17.90 21.11
C ASN A 481 26.12 18.10 20.06
N THR A 482 25.78 18.69 18.92
CA THR A 482 26.75 19.01 17.86
C THR A 482 27.76 20.05 18.34
N ILE A 483 27.32 21.11 19.02
CA ILE A 483 28.22 22.12 19.58
C ILE A 483 29.06 21.54 20.72
N LYS A 484 28.46 20.79 21.65
CA LYS A 484 29.19 20.09 22.73
C LYS A 484 30.29 19.19 22.18
N LYS A 485 30.00 18.42 21.12
CA LYS A 485 30.99 17.58 20.45
C LYS A 485 32.14 18.40 19.82
N LYS A 486 31.85 19.58 19.25
CA LYS A 486 32.87 20.48 18.71
C LYS A 486 33.75 21.11 19.80
N LEU A 487 33.19 21.36 20.99
CA LEU A 487 33.91 21.91 22.14
C LEU A 487 34.81 20.87 22.84
N GLY A 488 34.50 19.57 22.74
CA GLY A 488 35.34 18.50 23.31
C GLY A 488 35.15 18.30 24.82
N GLU A 489 36.18 17.82 25.52
CA GLU A 489 36.15 17.59 26.98
C GLU A 489 36.30 18.90 27.80
N ASP A 490 36.89 19.93 27.20
CA ASP A 490 37.19 21.23 27.85
C ASP A 490 36.03 22.25 27.76
N ILE A 491 34.79 21.80 27.94
CA ILE A 491 33.59 22.66 27.83
C ILE A 491 33.64 23.82 28.84
N GLU A 492 34.17 23.58 30.05
CA GLU A 492 34.18 24.57 31.13
C GLU A 492 35.09 25.76 30.84
N THR A 493 36.24 25.54 30.19
CA THR A 493 37.21 26.60 29.89
C THR A 493 36.83 27.41 28.64
N THR A 494 35.95 26.88 27.79
CA THR A 494 35.57 27.45 26.49
C THR A 494 34.18 28.10 26.46
N LEU A 495 33.45 28.15 27.58
CA LEU A 495 32.13 28.79 27.71
C LEU A 495 32.11 30.30 27.37
N GLY A 496 33.26 30.97 27.39
CA GLY A 496 33.42 32.37 26.97
C GLY A 496 33.66 32.56 25.46
N SER A 497 33.82 31.48 24.69
CA SER A 497 33.99 31.52 23.24
C SER A 497 32.67 31.75 22.51
N LYS A 498 32.72 32.12 21.22
CA LYS A 498 31.52 32.28 20.36
C LYS A 498 30.63 31.02 20.38
N LEU A 499 31.23 29.84 20.32
CA LEU A 499 30.54 28.55 20.39
C LEU A 499 29.94 28.29 21.79
N GLY A 500 30.62 28.72 22.85
CA GLY A 500 30.10 28.63 24.23
C GLY A 500 28.88 29.53 24.47
N LEU A 501 28.87 30.73 23.87
CA LEU A 501 27.70 31.62 23.90
C LEU A 501 26.52 31.06 23.11
N GLU A 502 26.78 30.52 21.91
CA GLU A 502 25.77 29.84 21.09
C GLU A 502 25.15 28.63 21.82
N LEU A 503 25.99 27.84 22.50
CA LEU A 503 25.53 26.72 23.33
C LEU A 503 24.57 27.18 24.42
N LYS A 504 24.92 28.24 25.18
CA LYS A 504 24.04 28.81 26.21
C LYS A 504 22.73 29.33 25.63
N GLU A 505 22.78 29.96 24.46
CA GLU A 505 21.57 30.45 23.79
C GLU A 505 20.62 29.30 23.42
N LEU A 506 21.15 28.21 22.86
CA LEU A 506 20.36 27.03 22.52
C LEU A 506 19.82 26.30 23.76
N GLU A 507 20.61 26.17 24.81
CA GLU A 507 20.15 25.58 26.08
C GLU A 507 19.04 26.43 26.71
N ASN A 508 19.17 27.76 26.68
CA ASN A 508 18.11 28.66 27.13
C ASN A 508 16.85 28.55 26.26
N LYS A 509 17.01 28.51 24.93
CA LYS A 509 15.88 28.30 24.01
C LYS A 509 15.16 26.99 24.31
N ARG A 510 15.89 25.90 24.59
CA ARG A 510 15.31 24.60 24.98
C ARG A 510 14.54 24.70 26.29
N LYS A 511 15.08 25.42 27.29
CA LYS A 511 14.42 25.60 28.59
C LYS A 511 13.14 26.45 28.52
N THR A 512 13.11 27.46 27.67
CA THR A 512 11.97 28.38 27.54
C THR A 512 11.00 28.01 26.41
N HIS A 513 11.27 26.92 25.68
CA HIS A 513 10.46 26.53 24.53
C HIS A 513 9.02 26.19 24.93
N SER A 514 8.04 26.72 24.19
CA SER A 514 6.65 26.30 24.35
C SER A 514 6.48 24.90 23.80
N VAL A 515 6.28 23.94 24.70
CA VAL A 515 6.29 22.52 24.35
C VAL A 515 5.06 22.10 23.53
N PHE A 516 3.90 22.69 23.81
CA PHE A 516 2.67 22.42 23.05
C PHE A 516 2.58 23.37 21.86
N THR A 517 3.16 22.93 20.75
CA THR A 517 2.92 23.51 19.42
C THR A 517 1.77 22.75 18.75
N PRO A 518 1.12 23.30 17.71
CA PRO A 518 0.13 22.56 16.93
C PRO A 518 0.66 21.22 16.39
N TYR A 519 1.96 21.14 16.07
CA TYR A 519 2.60 19.88 15.65
C TYR A 519 2.78 18.90 16.80
N THR A 520 3.22 19.36 17.97
CA THR A 520 3.36 18.50 19.15
C THR A 520 2.00 17.93 19.57
N GLU A 521 0.95 18.76 19.57
CA GLU A 521 -0.42 18.34 19.85
C GLU A 521 -0.91 17.30 18.84
N PHE A 522 -0.71 17.56 17.54
CA PHE A 522 -0.99 16.60 16.48
C PHE A 522 -0.26 15.27 16.69
N ILE A 523 1.04 15.30 16.97
CA ILE A 523 1.87 14.10 17.17
C ILE A 523 1.37 13.29 18.38
N ILE A 524 1.08 13.93 19.51
CA ILE A 524 0.53 13.26 20.69
C ILE A 524 -0.82 12.62 20.34
N ASN A 525 -1.72 13.36 19.69
CA ASN A 525 -3.04 12.87 19.31
C ASN A 525 -2.94 11.70 18.31
N LEU A 526 -2.03 11.79 17.33
CA LEU A 526 -1.76 10.77 16.33
C LEU A 526 -1.34 9.44 16.96
N ILE A 527 -0.40 9.45 17.90
CA ILE A 527 0.08 8.20 18.51
C ILE A 527 -0.91 7.67 19.56
N ASN A 528 -1.51 8.54 20.37
CA ASN A 528 -2.41 8.11 21.45
C ASN A 528 -3.79 7.71 20.97
N ASN A 529 -4.44 8.55 20.18
CA ASN A 529 -5.89 8.49 19.99
C ASN A 529 -6.29 7.99 18.61
N LYS A 530 -5.43 8.19 17.60
CA LYS A 530 -5.75 7.84 16.22
C LYS A 530 -5.58 6.34 15.95
N THR A 531 -6.35 5.84 15.00
CA THR A 531 -6.33 4.43 14.58
C THR A 531 -5.05 4.10 13.80
N TYR A 532 -4.73 2.81 13.69
CA TYR A 532 -3.62 2.34 12.86
C TYR A 532 -3.73 2.81 11.39
N ILE A 533 -4.95 2.89 10.85
CA ILE A 533 -5.18 3.34 9.48
C ILE A 533 -4.91 4.83 9.32
N GLU A 534 -5.29 5.65 10.30
CA GLU A 534 -4.95 7.08 10.32
C GLU A 534 -3.44 7.34 10.42
N LEU A 535 -2.72 6.48 11.15
CA LEU A 535 -1.24 6.49 11.16
C LEU A 535 -0.68 6.15 9.77
N LEU A 536 -1.20 5.12 9.10
CA LEU A 536 -0.79 4.79 7.73
C LEU A 536 -1.07 5.93 6.74
N ILE A 537 -2.27 6.51 6.78
CA ILE A 537 -2.64 7.68 5.98
C ILE A 537 -1.65 8.82 6.21
N THR A 538 -1.25 9.06 7.47
CA THR A 538 -0.23 10.07 7.81
C THR A 538 1.13 9.76 7.18
N GLU A 539 1.63 8.53 7.29
CA GLU A 539 2.93 8.19 6.70
C GLU A 539 2.90 8.28 5.16
N ILE A 540 1.82 7.82 4.50
CA ILE A 540 1.65 7.93 3.05
C ILE A 540 1.57 9.41 2.64
N TYR A 541 0.82 10.24 3.38
CA TYR A 541 0.75 11.68 3.12
C TYR A 541 2.13 12.33 3.21
N LEU A 542 2.89 12.04 4.29
CA LEU A 542 4.25 12.53 4.43
C LEU A 542 5.13 12.02 3.28
N GLU A 543 4.98 10.77 2.84
CA GLU A 543 5.70 10.25 1.68
C GLU A 543 5.43 11.05 0.40
N LYS A 544 4.16 11.31 0.10
CA LYS A 544 3.76 12.16 -1.04
C LYS A 544 4.36 13.56 -0.90
N TRP A 545 4.25 14.18 0.27
CA TRP A 545 4.84 15.51 0.52
C TRP A 545 6.37 15.53 0.29
N ARG A 546 7.10 14.51 0.77
CA ARG A 546 8.55 14.38 0.56
C ARG A 546 8.91 14.23 -0.92
N SER A 547 8.08 13.50 -1.67
CA SER A 547 8.30 13.24 -3.09
C SER A 547 8.33 14.50 -3.95
N LEU A 548 7.73 15.60 -3.48
CA LEU A 548 7.74 16.90 -4.14
C LEU A 548 9.14 17.55 -4.15
N TYR A 549 9.97 17.26 -3.15
CA TYR A 549 11.26 17.95 -2.92
C TYR A 549 12.47 17.05 -3.12
N VAL A 550 12.42 15.81 -2.60
CA VAL A 550 13.57 14.90 -2.53
C VAL A 550 14.22 14.60 -3.88
N PRO A 551 13.48 14.32 -4.98
CA PRO A 551 14.09 14.01 -6.28
C PRO A 551 14.96 15.14 -6.82
N ASN A 552 14.45 16.39 -6.75
CA ASN A 552 15.17 17.57 -7.23
C ASN A 552 16.42 17.85 -6.40
N LEU A 553 16.31 17.80 -5.06
CA LEU A 553 17.44 17.98 -4.15
C LEU A 553 18.54 16.93 -4.37
N LYS A 554 18.15 15.67 -4.61
CA LYS A 554 19.10 14.59 -4.94
C LYS A 554 19.78 14.83 -6.28
N LEU A 555 19.04 15.24 -7.30
CA LEU A 555 19.59 15.53 -8.62
C LEU A 555 20.60 16.69 -8.55
N GLU A 556 20.29 17.75 -7.81
CA GLU A 556 21.22 18.86 -7.57
C GLU A 556 22.48 18.39 -6.83
N LYS A 557 22.32 17.56 -5.79
CA LYS A 557 23.44 17.01 -5.03
C LYS A 557 24.37 16.14 -5.90
N GLU A 558 23.82 15.26 -6.74
CA GLU A 558 24.60 14.43 -7.64
C GLU A 558 25.35 15.25 -8.70
N LYS A 559 24.71 16.28 -9.27
CA LYS A 559 25.38 17.23 -10.19
C LYS A 559 26.57 17.92 -9.52
N LYS A 560 26.41 18.43 -8.30
CA LYS A 560 27.51 19.08 -7.56
C LYS A 560 28.62 18.09 -7.21
N LYS A 561 28.27 16.85 -6.84
CA LYS A 561 29.24 15.78 -6.56
C LYS A 561 30.08 15.44 -7.80
N GLN A 562 29.48 15.39 -8.99
CA GLN A 562 30.20 15.19 -10.24
C GLN A 562 31.17 16.34 -10.54
N LEU A 563 30.72 17.60 -10.38
CA LEU A 563 31.58 18.77 -10.56
C LEU A 563 32.77 18.78 -9.59
N ILE A 564 32.55 18.46 -8.32
CA ILE A 564 33.65 18.34 -7.34
C ILE A 564 34.65 17.28 -7.78
N TYR A 565 34.18 16.12 -8.25
CA TYR A 565 35.05 15.06 -8.75
C TYR A 565 35.88 15.52 -9.96
N GLU A 566 35.27 16.24 -10.89
CA GLU A 566 35.97 16.82 -12.05
C GLU A 566 37.00 17.87 -11.64
N HIS A 567 36.65 18.78 -10.73
CA HIS A 567 37.57 19.77 -10.18
C HIS A 567 38.73 19.10 -9.45
N ASP A 568 38.49 18.14 -8.55
CA ASP A 568 39.53 17.42 -7.82
C ASP A 568 40.47 16.67 -8.78
N LYS A 569 39.94 16.10 -9.87
CA LYS A 569 40.75 15.45 -10.93
C LYS A 569 41.60 16.46 -11.70
N ASN A 570 41.04 17.61 -12.06
CA ASN A 570 41.76 18.65 -12.78
C ASN A 570 42.82 19.32 -11.90
N ILE A 571 42.53 19.53 -10.61
CA ILE A 571 43.49 20.04 -9.62
C ILE A 571 44.71 19.10 -9.55
N LYS A 572 44.51 17.79 -9.44
CA LYS A 572 45.61 16.81 -9.44
C LYS A 572 46.48 16.90 -10.71
N ARG A 573 45.85 17.00 -11.88
CA ARG A 573 46.58 17.17 -13.15
C ARG A 573 47.41 18.46 -13.20
N LEU A 574 46.85 19.55 -12.69
CA LEU A 574 47.55 20.84 -12.63
C LEU A 574 48.70 20.79 -11.61
N GLU A 575 48.54 20.10 -10.48
CA GLU A 575 49.61 19.87 -9.50
C GLU A 575 50.78 19.10 -10.14
N ASP A 576 50.52 18.03 -10.88
CA ASP A 576 51.54 17.29 -11.62
C ASP A 576 52.28 18.18 -12.64
N GLN A 577 51.55 19.05 -13.33
CA GLN A 577 52.13 20.02 -14.29
C GLN A 577 53.00 21.07 -13.58
N ILE A 578 52.53 21.62 -12.48
CA ILE A 578 53.25 22.59 -11.64
C ILE A 578 54.58 21.99 -11.16
N ASP A 579 54.56 20.74 -10.69
CA ASP A 579 55.77 20.03 -10.25
C ASP A 579 56.78 19.82 -11.38
N SER A 580 56.30 19.54 -12.61
CA SER A 580 57.16 19.40 -13.79
C SER A 580 57.76 20.74 -14.26
N GLN A 581 56.98 21.83 -14.20
CA GLN A 581 57.40 23.17 -14.61
C GLN A 581 58.40 23.78 -13.64
N ASN A 582 58.23 23.54 -12.33
CA ASN A 582 59.19 23.93 -11.29
C ASN A 582 60.58 23.32 -11.53
N LYS A 583 60.65 22.08 -12.02
CA LYS A 583 61.92 21.40 -12.33
C LYS A 583 62.61 21.94 -13.58
N THR A 584 61.87 22.57 -14.50
CA THR A 584 62.36 23.01 -15.82
C THR A 584 62.60 24.52 -15.93
N GLY A 585 62.28 25.30 -14.90
CA GLY A 585 62.66 26.73 -14.78
C GLY A 585 61.78 27.73 -15.58
N LYS A 586 60.61 27.32 -16.09
CA LYS A 586 59.68 28.20 -16.83
C LYS A 586 58.76 29.01 -15.89
N LYS A 587 59.19 30.21 -15.46
CA LYS A 587 58.47 31.04 -14.47
C LYS A 587 57.08 31.58 -14.90
N SER A 588 56.90 31.97 -16.16
CA SER A 588 55.64 32.60 -16.63
C SER A 588 54.45 31.63 -16.68
N ASP A 589 54.65 30.43 -17.23
CA ASP A 589 53.59 29.41 -17.34
C ASP A 589 53.22 28.84 -15.97
N TYR A 590 54.19 28.78 -15.07
CA TYR A 590 54.02 28.33 -13.68
C TYR A 590 53.00 29.20 -12.92
N GLU A 591 53.16 30.53 -12.96
CA GLU A 591 52.29 31.45 -12.22
C GLU A 591 50.84 31.39 -12.72
N GLN A 592 50.63 31.27 -14.03
CA GLN A 592 49.29 31.12 -14.61
C GLN A 592 48.63 29.80 -14.21
N THR A 593 49.38 28.70 -14.28
CA THR A 593 48.89 27.35 -13.91
C THR A 593 48.53 27.29 -12.43
N LEU A 594 49.37 27.87 -11.56
CA LEU A 594 49.12 27.95 -10.12
C LEU A 594 47.87 28.80 -9.80
N LYS A 595 47.69 29.93 -10.48
CA LYS A 595 46.51 30.79 -10.31
C LYS A 595 45.22 30.04 -10.67
N TYR A 596 45.20 29.31 -11.78
CA TYR A 596 44.05 28.53 -12.21
C TYR A 596 43.75 27.37 -11.25
N SER A 597 44.77 26.64 -10.79
CA SER A 597 44.62 25.59 -9.76
C SER A 597 43.96 26.12 -8.48
N ASN A 598 44.40 27.29 -7.99
CA ASN A 598 43.82 27.92 -6.81
C ASN A 598 42.36 28.37 -7.02
N GLN A 599 42.01 28.85 -8.22
CA GLN A 599 40.61 29.17 -8.55
C GLN A 599 39.72 27.91 -8.48
N LEU A 600 40.16 26.81 -9.10
CA LEU A 600 39.42 25.53 -9.06
C LEU A 600 39.30 24.99 -7.63
N ARG A 601 40.33 25.14 -6.78
CA ARG A 601 40.24 24.77 -5.37
C ARG A 601 39.16 25.56 -4.63
N ASN A 602 39.10 26.88 -4.85
CA ASN A 602 38.09 27.72 -4.23
C ASN A 602 36.67 27.35 -4.71
N GLU A 603 36.51 27.07 -6.01
CA GLU A 603 35.25 26.56 -6.56
C GLU A 603 34.85 25.22 -5.93
N ALA A 604 35.80 24.28 -5.80
CA ALA A 604 35.56 22.99 -5.16
C ALA A 604 35.16 23.13 -3.67
N ILE A 605 35.77 24.07 -2.93
CA ILE A 605 35.38 24.39 -1.54
C ILE A 605 33.95 24.94 -1.50
N ASN A 606 33.60 25.87 -2.38
CA ASN A 606 32.25 26.43 -2.45
C ASN A 606 31.21 25.36 -2.78
N LEU A 607 31.52 24.45 -3.71
CA LEU A 607 30.66 23.32 -4.05
C LEU A 607 30.49 22.36 -2.87
N LYS A 608 31.55 22.11 -2.08
CA LYS A 608 31.47 21.30 -0.85
C LYS A 608 30.56 21.94 0.19
N ASN A 609 30.69 23.24 0.44
CA ASN A 609 29.80 23.98 1.34
C ASN A 609 28.34 23.94 0.88
N ASP A 610 28.13 24.04 -0.43
CA ASP A 610 26.80 23.93 -1.02
C ASP A 610 26.22 22.50 -0.92
N MET A 611 27.05 21.47 -1.00
CA MET A 611 26.63 20.09 -0.72
C MET A 611 26.16 19.95 0.73
N GLU A 612 26.87 20.55 1.70
CA GLU A 612 26.44 20.52 3.10
C GLU A 612 25.07 21.20 3.30
N LYS A 613 24.81 22.31 2.59
CA LYS A 613 23.49 22.96 2.59
C LYS A 613 22.41 22.06 1.99
N LEU A 614 22.70 21.37 0.88
CA LEU A 614 21.77 20.42 0.27
C LEU A 614 21.50 19.23 1.20
N ASP A 615 22.52 18.77 1.91
CA ASP A 615 22.34 17.76 2.95
C ASP A 615 21.38 18.26 4.02
N LEU A 616 21.58 19.46 4.58
CA LEU A 616 20.66 20.03 5.57
C LEU A 616 19.22 20.11 5.04
N LYS A 617 19.02 20.55 3.78
CA LYS A 617 17.69 20.57 3.15
C LYS A 617 17.08 19.17 3.05
N LEU A 618 17.85 18.16 2.64
CA LEU A 618 17.41 16.78 2.57
C LEU A 618 16.96 16.24 3.94
N HIS A 619 17.63 16.63 5.02
CA HIS A 619 17.20 16.28 6.39
C HIS A 619 15.93 17.03 6.79
N ASN A 620 15.83 18.33 6.47
CA ASN A 620 14.66 19.12 6.78
C ASN A 620 13.39 18.62 6.08
N VAL A 621 13.49 18.05 4.87
CA VAL A 621 12.33 17.47 4.20
C VAL A 621 12.07 16.02 4.61
N ASP A 622 12.76 15.44 5.58
CA ASP A 622 12.63 14.00 5.89
C ASP A 622 11.72 13.70 7.10
N LEU A 623 10.59 14.39 7.20
CA LEU A 623 9.60 14.19 8.27
C LEU A 623 8.93 12.82 8.17
N THR A 624 8.95 12.00 9.23
CA THR A 624 8.36 10.65 9.29
C THR A 624 7.70 10.41 10.65
N ILE A 625 6.82 9.42 10.74
CA ILE A 625 6.28 8.98 12.06
C ILE A 625 7.41 8.62 13.03
N GLY A 626 8.51 8.02 12.54
CA GLY A 626 9.68 7.75 13.38
C GLY A 626 10.27 9.00 14.06
N LEU A 627 10.30 10.15 13.37
CA LEU A 627 10.77 11.42 13.96
C LEU A 627 9.75 12.02 14.91
N PHE A 628 8.46 11.78 14.68
CA PHE A 628 7.41 12.18 15.62
C PHE A 628 7.53 11.41 16.93
N VAL A 629 7.81 10.10 16.85
CA VAL A 629 8.10 9.27 18.03
C VAL A 629 9.38 9.74 18.73
N ASP A 630 10.42 10.12 17.97
CA ASP A 630 11.65 10.68 18.54
C ASP A 630 11.37 11.97 19.35
N GLU A 631 10.49 12.83 18.83
CA GLU A 631 10.06 14.04 19.52
C GLU A 631 9.30 13.74 20.81
N LEU A 632 8.44 12.71 20.83
CA LEU A 632 7.73 12.28 22.04
C LEU A 632 8.66 11.72 23.11
N PHE A 633 9.67 10.96 22.70
CA PHE A 633 10.73 10.51 23.60
C PHE A 633 11.52 11.68 24.17
N GLU A 634 11.89 12.64 23.33
CA GLU A 634 12.60 13.84 23.78
C GLU A 634 11.75 14.72 24.69
N LEU A 635 10.45 14.82 24.41
CA LEU A 635 9.47 15.50 25.22
C LEU A 635 9.39 14.91 26.64
N TYR A 636 9.33 13.58 26.74
CA TYR A 636 9.36 12.90 28.04
C TYR A 636 10.62 13.23 28.82
N ASP A 637 11.79 13.10 28.19
CA ASP A 637 13.07 13.35 28.85
C ASP A 637 13.23 14.82 29.24
N TYR A 638 12.76 15.75 28.41
CA TYR A 638 12.71 17.17 28.74
C TYR A 638 11.85 17.45 29.97
N TYR A 639 10.65 16.88 30.06
CA TYR A 639 9.83 17.05 31.26
C TYR A 639 10.44 16.38 32.49
N PHE A 640 11.07 15.23 32.33
CA PHE A 640 11.77 14.58 33.43
C PHE A 640 12.91 15.45 33.97
N ASP A 641 13.76 15.98 33.09
CA ASP A 641 14.99 16.67 33.49
C ASP A 641 14.73 18.15 33.89
N GLU A 642 13.79 18.84 33.22
CA GLU A 642 13.63 20.30 33.33
C GLU A 642 12.25 20.75 33.89
N GLN A 643 11.20 19.92 33.81
CA GLN A 643 9.83 20.28 34.23
C GLN A 643 9.10 19.14 34.96
N PRO A 644 9.58 18.65 36.12
CA PRO A 644 9.04 17.42 36.74
C PRO A 644 7.54 17.50 37.08
N THR A 645 7.04 18.68 37.44
CA THR A 645 5.60 18.89 37.71
C THR A 645 4.73 18.68 36.47
N MET A 646 5.27 18.94 35.27
CA MET A 646 4.59 18.66 34.01
C MET A 646 4.62 17.17 33.69
N LEU A 647 5.70 16.47 34.06
CA LEU A 647 5.75 15.02 33.93
C LEU A 647 4.66 14.35 34.78
N ASP A 648 4.50 14.77 36.04
CA ASP A 648 3.44 14.26 36.93
C ASP A 648 2.05 14.51 36.33
N LYS A 649 1.82 15.72 35.80
CA LYS A 649 0.55 16.09 35.14
C LYS A 649 0.22 15.21 33.94
N TYR A 650 1.22 14.85 33.13
CA TYR A 650 1.04 14.09 31.89
C TYR A 650 1.47 12.63 32.00
N GLN A 651 1.67 12.10 33.21
CA GLN A 651 2.18 10.74 33.42
C GLN A 651 1.32 9.70 32.70
N ASN A 652 -0.01 9.74 32.90
CA ASN A 652 -0.94 8.80 32.25
C ASN A 652 -0.87 8.86 30.72
N MET A 653 -0.67 10.07 30.15
CA MET A 653 -0.51 10.24 28.71
C MET A 653 0.76 9.56 28.21
N PHE A 654 1.89 9.68 28.92
CA PHE A 654 3.14 9.02 28.53
C PHE A 654 3.11 7.52 28.75
N GLU A 655 2.45 7.05 29.82
CA GLU A 655 2.21 5.63 30.00
C GLU A 655 1.39 5.07 28.84
N HIS A 656 0.32 5.75 28.42
CA HIS A 656 -0.45 5.36 27.25
C HIS A 656 0.38 5.42 25.96
N LEU A 657 1.20 6.46 25.75
CA LEU A 657 2.11 6.55 24.59
C LEU A 657 3.06 5.35 24.53
N ALA A 658 3.68 4.97 25.64
CA ALA A 658 4.56 3.79 25.68
C ALA A 658 3.81 2.52 25.28
N ASP A 659 2.54 2.38 25.67
CA ASP A 659 1.70 1.24 25.27
C ASP A 659 1.45 1.25 23.76
N ARG A 660 1.01 2.39 23.24
CA ARG A 660 0.69 2.57 21.82
C ARG A 660 1.92 2.36 20.93
N ILE A 661 3.06 2.94 21.29
CA ILE A 661 4.32 2.73 20.56
C ILE A 661 4.71 1.25 20.59
N SER A 662 4.52 0.56 21.72
CA SER A 662 4.79 -0.89 21.79
C SER A 662 3.88 -1.69 20.85
N GLN A 663 2.58 -1.34 20.77
CA GLN A 663 1.63 -1.94 19.83
C GLN A 663 2.02 -1.65 18.37
N LEU A 664 2.54 -0.46 18.07
CA LEU A 664 3.03 -0.12 16.73
C LEU A 664 4.25 -0.97 16.35
N VAL A 665 5.21 -1.14 17.26
CA VAL A 665 6.37 -2.02 17.04
C VAL A 665 5.91 -3.47 16.81
N TYR A 666 4.93 -3.95 17.59
CA TYR A 666 4.30 -5.25 17.38
C TYR A 666 3.71 -5.36 15.97
N LYS A 667 3.08 -4.29 15.48
CA LYS A 667 2.53 -4.12 14.13
C LYS A 667 3.59 -3.85 13.04
N GLY A 668 4.88 -4.03 13.34
CA GLY A 668 5.96 -3.89 12.36
C GLY A 668 6.41 -2.45 12.07
N PHE A 669 5.88 -1.44 12.78
CA PHE A 669 6.41 -0.08 12.70
C PHE A 669 7.78 -0.02 13.37
N ALA A 670 8.79 0.36 12.60
CA ALA A 670 10.14 0.48 13.13
C ALA A 670 10.28 1.78 13.95
N ILE A 671 10.77 1.67 15.18
CA ILE A 671 11.13 2.83 16.03
C ILE A 671 12.64 2.97 16.14
N HIS A 672 13.14 4.20 16.27
CA HIS A 672 14.56 4.44 16.49
C HIS A 672 14.93 4.19 17.96
N ILE A 673 15.91 3.31 18.18
CA ILE A 673 16.59 3.17 19.48
C ILE A 673 17.77 4.14 19.56
N LEU A 674 18.62 4.19 18.52
CA LEU A 674 19.67 5.20 18.38
C LEU A 674 19.18 6.32 17.46
N ARG A 675 19.26 7.57 17.92
CA ARG A 675 18.56 8.73 17.35
C ARG A 675 19.48 9.93 17.17
N GLY A 676 19.11 10.84 16.26
CA GLY A 676 19.73 12.17 16.13
C GLY A 676 21.13 12.21 15.47
N ARG A 677 21.72 13.41 15.49
CA ARG A 677 23.09 13.67 14.98
C ARG A 677 23.80 14.68 15.90
N PRO A 678 24.86 14.28 16.64
CA PRO A 678 25.38 12.91 16.77
C PRO A 678 24.35 11.92 17.36
N LEU A 679 24.56 10.63 17.10
CA LEU A 679 23.66 9.56 17.56
C LEU A 679 23.64 9.45 19.10
N TYR A 680 22.46 9.24 19.69
CA TYR A 680 22.27 9.00 21.12
C TYR A 680 21.12 8.00 21.36
N SER A 681 21.16 7.27 22.49
CA SER A 681 20.16 6.24 22.84
C SER A 681 19.29 6.56 24.04
N GLN A 682 19.68 7.56 24.84
CA GLN A 682 19.16 7.69 26.20
C GLN A 682 17.76 8.31 26.16
N SER A 683 16.74 7.48 26.35
CA SER A 683 15.40 7.91 26.69
C SER A 683 14.71 6.95 27.63
N ARG A 684 14.13 7.52 28.69
CA ARG A 684 13.39 6.77 29.71
C ARG A 684 12.07 6.23 29.16
N LEU A 685 11.46 6.95 28.22
CA LEU A 685 10.22 6.49 27.58
C LEU A 685 10.45 5.32 26.62
N ILE A 686 11.62 5.26 25.96
CA ILE A 686 12.03 4.07 25.18
C ILE A 686 12.12 2.85 26.09
N GLU A 687 12.76 2.97 27.26
CA GLU A 687 12.87 1.87 28.23
C GLU A 687 11.47 1.37 28.65
N ASN A 688 10.55 2.28 28.95
CA ASN A 688 9.17 1.95 29.29
C ASN A 688 8.44 1.25 28.13
N THR A 689 8.66 1.72 26.89
CA THR A 689 8.09 1.11 25.68
C THR A 689 8.61 -0.33 25.49
N ILE A 690 9.92 -0.55 25.64
CA ILE A 690 10.54 -1.88 25.49
C ILE A 690 10.03 -2.83 26.58
N LYS A 691 9.86 -2.37 27.83
CA LYS A 691 9.26 -3.19 28.91
C LYS A 691 7.84 -3.65 28.55
N LYS A 692 7.06 -2.79 27.87
CA LYS A 692 5.70 -3.11 27.42
C LYS A 692 5.63 -4.07 26.24
N LEU A 693 6.71 -4.22 25.48
CA LEU A 693 6.81 -5.26 24.46
C LEU A 693 6.75 -6.67 25.06
N ARG A 694 6.84 -6.87 26.39
CA ARG A 694 6.65 -8.18 27.06
C ARG A 694 7.38 -9.32 26.34
N VAL A 695 8.59 -9.09 25.85
CA VAL A 695 9.39 -10.10 25.15
C VAL A 695 9.67 -11.22 26.15
N SER A 696 8.94 -12.33 26.00
CA SER A 696 9.06 -13.49 26.88
C SER A 696 10.06 -14.47 26.26
N GLY A 697 11.04 -14.93 27.04
CA GLY A 697 12.05 -15.88 26.60
C GLY A 697 13.37 -15.26 26.15
N ARG A 698 14.11 -15.97 25.27
CA ARG A 698 15.42 -15.55 24.77
C ARG A 698 15.25 -14.60 23.58
N LEU A 699 15.73 -13.36 23.71
CA LEU A 699 15.78 -12.41 22.61
C LEU A 699 16.87 -12.80 21.60
N ALA A 700 16.48 -13.08 20.36
CA ALA A 700 17.41 -13.18 19.25
C ALA A 700 17.56 -11.79 18.59
N VAL A 701 18.79 -11.26 18.56
CA VAL A 701 19.08 -9.98 17.91
C VAL A 701 19.78 -10.24 16.59
N LEU A 702 19.12 -9.87 15.49
CA LEU A 702 19.72 -9.88 14.17
C LEU A 702 20.21 -8.48 13.81
N THR A 703 21.51 -8.36 13.55
CA THR A 703 22.12 -7.09 13.13
C THR A 703 22.69 -7.23 11.73
N VAL A 704 22.32 -6.31 10.83
CA VAL A 704 22.89 -6.21 9.49
C VAL A 704 23.72 -4.93 9.39
N ILE A 705 25.04 -5.08 9.23
CA ILE A 705 26.00 -3.98 9.14
C ILE A 705 26.66 -3.99 7.75
N GLY A 706 26.95 -2.82 7.21
CA GLY A 706 27.61 -2.67 5.91
C GLY A 706 27.66 -1.23 5.45
N GLU A 707 28.41 -0.96 4.39
CA GLU A 707 28.56 0.38 3.79
C GLU A 707 27.20 1.02 3.47
N GLN A 708 27.09 2.34 3.60
CA GLN A 708 25.85 3.05 3.27
C GLN A 708 25.38 2.69 1.85
N SER A 709 24.06 2.58 1.65
CA SER A 709 23.46 2.24 0.35
C SER A 709 23.78 0.83 -0.18
N SER A 710 24.30 -0.08 0.65
CA SER A 710 24.53 -1.50 0.32
C SER A 710 23.28 -2.40 0.38
N ALA A 711 22.09 -1.85 0.11
CA ALA A 711 20.80 -2.56 0.10
C ALA A 711 20.38 -3.31 1.40
N LYS A 712 20.92 -2.96 2.58
CA LYS A 712 20.60 -3.64 3.86
C LYS A 712 19.12 -3.64 4.21
N SER A 713 18.46 -2.49 4.14
CA SER A 713 17.02 -2.38 4.41
C SER A 713 16.20 -3.17 3.37
N SER A 714 16.65 -3.17 2.11
CA SER A 714 16.04 -4.00 1.06
C SER A 714 16.18 -5.50 1.35
N LEU A 715 17.34 -5.93 1.87
CA LEU A 715 17.58 -7.31 2.29
C LEU A 715 16.65 -7.69 3.45
N LEU A 716 16.57 -6.86 4.50
CA LEU A 716 15.70 -7.11 5.66
C LEU A 716 14.22 -7.18 5.24
N ASN A 717 13.76 -6.25 4.40
CA ASN A 717 12.40 -6.30 3.86
C ASN A 717 12.14 -7.54 3.01
N THR A 718 13.17 -8.08 2.35
CA THR A 718 13.04 -9.26 1.49
C THR A 718 13.06 -10.55 2.29
N LEU A 719 13.95 -10.68 3.28
CA LEU A 719 14.11 -11.89 4.07
C LEU A 719 13.02 -12.03 5.14
N PHE A 720 12.63 -10.93 5.75
CA PHE A 720 11.79 -10.93 6.96
C PHE A 720 10.45 -10.24 6.76
N GLY A 721 10.19 -9.70 5.57
CA GLY A 721 8.95 -8.97 5.33
C GLY A 721 8.84 -7.65 6.11
N CYS A 722 9.96 -7.11 6.59
CA CYS A 722 9.98 -5.81 7.25
C CYS A 722 9.52 -4.68 6.31
N ASN A 723 9.08 -3.58 6.90
CA ASN A 723 8.73 -2.34 6.20
C ASN A 723 9.77 -1.24 6.44
N PHE A 724 11.06 -1.58 6.45
CA PHE A 724 12.10 -0.56 6.54
C PHE A 724 12.08 0.30 5.28
N ARG A 725 12.18 1.62 5.46
CA ARG A 725 12.23 2.53 4.33
C ARG A 725 13.46 2.25 3.47
N VAL A 726 13.26 2.05 2.17
CA VAL A 726 14.33 1.85 1.18
C VAL A 726 14.36 3.05 0.22
N SER A 727 15.51 3.71 0.10
CA SER A 727 15.72 4.69 -0.97
C SER A 727 17.20 4.85 -1.27
N SER A 728 17.55 5.01 -2.55
CA SER A 728 18.93 5.27 -2.98
C SER A 728 19.45 6.59 -2.40
N GLY A 729 20.68 6.60 -1.88
CA GLY A 729 21.35 7.81 -1.39
C GLY A 729 20.91 8.33 -0.02
N ARG A 730 19.99 7.64 0.68
CA ARG A 730 19.66 7.93 2.08
C ARG A 730 20.56 7.12 3.01
N CYS A 731 21.07 7.73 4.08
CA CYS A 731 21.53 6.97 5.24
C CYS A 731 20.31 6.60 6.07
N THR A 732 20.07 5.31 6.32
CA THR A 732 19.33 4.93 7.52
C THR A 732 20.14 5.43 8.71
N ILE A 733 19.62 6.42 9.44
CA ILE A 733 20.34 7.06 10.56
C ILE A 733 19.75 6.48 11.83
N GLY A 734 20.58 5.76 12.57
CA GLY A 734 20.15 5.14 13.81
C GLY A 734 20.06 3.62 13.72
N VAL A 735 19.63 3.04 14.83
CA VAL A 735 19.34 1.61 15.00
C VAL A 735 17.87 1.49 15.27
N TYR A 736 17.22 0.54 14.61
CA TYR A 736 15.77 0.42 14.58
C TYR A 736 15.34 -0.85 15.29
N LEU A 737 14.23 -0.78 15.98
CA LEU A 737 13.52 -1.95 16.51
C LEU A 737 12.20 -2.10 15.76
N GLY A 738 11.99 -3.29 15.22
CA GLY A 738 10.73 -3.72 14.64
C GLY A 738 10.51 -5.20 14.99
N ASN A 739 9.25 -5.62 15.02
CA ASN A 739 8.90 -7.03 15.12
C ASN A 739 9.09 -7.71 13.75
N ILE A 740 9.54 -8.98 13.75
CA ILE A 740 9.82 -9.80 12.56
C ILE A 740 8.95 -11.06 12.58
#